data_AF-A0A2S9XRC3-F1
#
_entry.id   AF-A0A2S9XRC3-F1
#
_cell.length_a   1.000
_cell.length_b   1.000
_cell.length_c   1.000
_cell.angle_alpha   90.00
_cell.angle_beta   90.00
_cell.angle_gamma   90.00
#
_symmetry.space_group_name_H-M   'P 1'
#
loop_
_entity.id
_entity.type
_entity.pdbx_description
1 polymer ?
#
loop_
_entity_poly.entity_id
_entity_poly.type
_entity_poly.pdbx_seq_one_letter_code
_entity_poly.pdbx_strand_id
1 'polypeptide(L)'
;MDASNNILVRSIAIIGGLDLLVSIQITFVVGVIDLVSLPIFLGLMAGRALTWAADLFMVLRPVRAWQHDPTALGEAELRQADRSLGTVGRRFIGGYVAGWAACMSLAIIAGRQGLGGLDLLGAGLFVGGLVPIIAAIIHPLFAYLLLKLRLELTAQLRERQILVERMPGSFIGRQVVIGMALSWGVVVCMLGLGLMVWSDGLRAETTATLRGDVALAAARVDAGRDPSGDLDSLALVTAAELPTQLTNALAPGELGEPARVAIDRSQSLVLAAAPLADGRWVYGTRVVDEQLPLVVLLVVVFLAATPIPGAVGHWALARLTSLPLARVAEAARSLATDGKVRSFRRLGALHDDELGELVANFNKVLDVFDELATAATTVATGDLRVRIEQPGDLQDAFRAMLAQLNEVVARIRETSLELASAAMEIQALTVQQDEAAQEQAASVRQVSASVSNLAAAADDIARSAGIVLSNAEQAYETTDALVEKSSELDRQVSSIGDLLGLIREIADRSDLLALNGSLEAVRVGEAGRGFALVATEMRRLAERVTGTVDDVRGRITQIQGAGAGALEATQASRALVQGTAEAARAISKVTREQSIGTEEASGGMVAVAQTVNAAAAATSQTRAAAEGLRVHATALERLTSRFRLDDDVLDS
;
A
#
# COMPACT_ATOMS: atom_id res chain seq x y z
N MET A 1 43.00 10.19 -11.03
CA MET A 1 42.58 9.09 -11.91
C MET A 1 43.66 8.90 -12.96
N ASP A 2 44.22 7.69 -13.02
CA ASP A 2 45.28 7.30 -13.94
C ASP A 2 44.94 7.65 -15.40
N ALA A 3 45.94 8.10 -16.15
CA ALA A 3 45.83 8.31 -17.59
C ALA A 3 45.36 7.04 -18.34
N SER A 4 45.47 5.86 -17.73
CA SER A 4 44.97 4.57 -18.24
C SER A 4 43.45 4.46 -18.32
N ASN A 5 42.71 5.23 -17.51
CA ASN A 5 41.24 5.17 -17.46
C ASN A 5 40.55 6.25 -18.30
N ASN A 6 41.31 7.10 -18.98
CA ASN A 6 40.73 8.14 -19.83
C ASN A 6 40.29 7.53 -21.17
N ILE A 7 39.01 7.15 -21.26
CA ILE A 7 38.37 6.57 -22.45
C ILE A 7 38.66 7.42 -23.70
N LEU A 8 38.75 8.75 -23.56
CA LEU A 8 39.05 9.67 -24.65
C LEU A 8 40.47 9.48 -25.17
N VAL A 9 41.46 9.41 -24.28
CA VAL A 9 42.87 9.19 -24.65
C VAL A 9 43.05 7.83 -25.31
N ARG A 10 42.43 6.79 -24.75
CA ARG A 10 42.50 5.43 -25.32
C ARG A 10 41.84 5.34 -26.69
N SER A 11 40.68 5.98 -26.87
CA SER A 11 39.99 6.02 -28.17
C SER A 11 40.83 6.75 -29.21
N ILE A 12 41.35 7.94 -28.89
CA ILE A 12 42.20 8.72 -29.80
C ILE A 12 43.48 7.95 -30.16
N ALA A 13 44.10 7.27 -29.19
CA ALA A 13 45.29 6.46 -29.43
C ALA A 13 45.00 5.25 -30.33
N ILE A 14 43.88 4.55 -30.14
CA ILE A 14 43.46 3.43 -30.99
C ILE A 14 43.21 3.92 -32.42
N ILE A 15 42.47 5.01 -32.58
CA ILE A 15 42.13 5.55 -33.91
C ILE A 15 43.38 6.07 -34.61
N GLY A 16 44.24 6.83 -33.91
CA GLY A 16 45.52 7.30 -34.45
C GLY A 16 46.47 6.16 -34.80
N GLY A 17 46.52 5.10 -33.99
CA GLY A 17 47.32 3.91 -34.26
C GLY A 17 46.81 3.12 -35.47
N LEU A 18 45.49 2.97 -35.61
CA LEU A 18 44.87 2.28 -36.74
C LEU A 18 45.04 3.10 -38.03
N ASP A 19 44.92 4.43 -37.96
CA ASP A 19 45.19 5.34 -39.06
C ASP A 19 46.66 5.30 -39.49
N LEU A 20 47.60 5.23 -38.54
CA LEU A 20 49.03 5.07 -38.82
C LEU A 20 49.32 3.70 -39.45
N LEU A 21 48.71 2.62 -38.95
CA LEU A 21 48.87 1.27 -39.50
C LEU A 21 48.37 1.20 -40.94
N VAL A 22 47.18 1.75 -41.22
CA VAL A 22 46.61 1.85 -42.56
C VAL A 22 47.52 2.70 -43.46
N SER A 23 48.04 3.82 -42.94
CA SER A 23 49.01 4.65 -43.65
C SER A 23 50.27 3.86 -44.03
N ILE A 24 50.84 3.09 -43.08
CA ILE A 24 52.02 2.25 -43.31
C ILE A 24 51.74 1.16 -44.36
N GLN A 25 50.59 0.49 -44.30
CA GLN A 25 50.25 -0.53 -45.29
C GLN A 25 50.12 0.06 -46.70
N ILE A 26 49.56 1.25 -46.83
CA ILE A 26 49.43 1.93 -48.12
C ILE A 26 50.78 2.45 -48.60
N THR A 27 51.58 3.03 -47.71
CA THR A 27 52.96 3.42 -47.97
C THR A 27 53.79 2.23 -48.44
N PHE A 28 53.56 1.02 -47.91
CA PHE A 28 54.21 -0.20 -48.38
C PHE A 28 53.75 -0.58 -49.80
N VAL A 29 52.45 -0.54 -50.08
CA VAL A 29 51.91 -0.80 -51.44
C VAL A 29 52.45 0.22 -52.46
N VAL A 30 52.51 1.50 -52.09
CA VAL A 30 53.06 2.58 -52.94
C VAL A 30 54.57 2.45 -53.09
N GLY A 31 55.30 2.07 -52.03
CA GLY A 31 56.76 1.89 -52.06
C GLY A 31 57.23 0.67 -52.87
N VAL A 32 56.37 -0.33 -53.04
CA VAL A 32 56.59 -1.44 -53.99
C VAL A 32 56.44 -0.96 -55.44
N ILE A 33 55.69 0.13 -55.67
CA ILE A 33 55.42 0.70 -57.00
C ILE A 33 56.45 1.79 -57.37
N ASP A 34 56.91 2.61 -56.42
CA ASP A 34 57.91 3.66 -56.65
C ASP A 34 58.69 4.01 -55.36
N LEU A 35 60.02 3.85 -55.39
CA LEU A 35 60.89 4.00 -54.21
C LEU A 35 61.24 5.47 -53.89
N VAL A 36 61.14 6.38 -54.86
CA VAL A 36 61.62 7.77 -54.74
C VAL A 36 60.61 8.68 -54.04
N SER A 37 59.31 8.39 -54.19
CA SER A 37 58.21 9.18 -53.61
C SER A 37 57.87 8.82 -52.15
N LEU A 38 58.48 7.77 -51.62
CA LEU A 38 58.22 7.21 -50.28
C LEU A 38 58.45 8.20 -49.11
N PRO A 39 59.58 8.94 -49.03
CA PRO A 39 59.86 9.81 -47.88
C PRO A 39 58.94 11.03 -47.83
N ILE A 40 58.58 11.55 -49.01
CA ILE A 40 57.67 12.69 -49.15
C ILE A 40 56.26 12.28 -48.72
N PHE A 41 55.81 11.09 -49.13
CA PHE A 41 54.52 10.54 -48.73
C PHE A 41 54.43 10.32 -47.22
N LEU A 42 55.46 9.72 -46.61
CA LEU A 42 55.56 9.56 -45.15
C LEU A 42 55.48 10.91 -44.41
N GLY A 43 56.17 11.93 -44.92
CA GLY A 43 56.12 13.29 -44.35
C GLY A 43 54.73 13.92 -44.40
N LEU A 44 54.03 13.80 -45.53
CA LEU A 44 52.66 14.30 -45.69
C LEU A 44 51.67 13.57 -44.76
N MET A 45 51.81 12.26 -44.64
CA MET A 45 50.96 11.44 -43.77
C MET A 45 51.17 11.74 -42.29
N ALA A 46 52.42 11.95 -41.85
CA ALA A 46 52.73 12.37 -40.49
C ALA A 46 52.16 13.77 -40.18
N GLY A 47 52.28 14.73 -41.12
CA GLY A 47 51.70 16.06 -40.98
C GLY A 47 50.18 16.06 -40.88
N ARG A 48 49.51 15.19 -41.64
CA ARG A 48 48.05 14.98 -41.56
C ARG A 48 47.64 14.42 -40.20
N ALA A 49 48.32 13.38 -39.72
CA ALA A 49 48.00 12.77 -38.44
C ALA A 49 48.11 13.79 -37.28
N LEU A 50 49.14 14.64 -37.32
CA LEU A 50 49.36 15.70 -36.32
C LEU A 50 48.28 16.79 -36.35
N THR A 51 47.93 17.29 -37.54
CA THR A 51 46.90 18.33 -37.70
C THR A 51 45.53 17.83 -37.29
N TRP A 52 45.18 16.59 -37.65
CA TRP A 52 43.94 15.94 -37.24
C TRP A 52 43.87 15.69 -35.73
N ALA A 53 44.96 15.17 -35.13
CA ALA A 53 45.01 14.94 -33.69
C ALA A 53 44.85 16.26 -32.91
N ALA A 54 45.43 17.35 -33.40
CA ALA A 54 45.28 18.68 -32.80
C ALA A 54 43.84 19.21 -32.87
N ASP A 55 43.18 19.09 -34.02
CA ASP A 55 41.78 19.53 -34.20
C ASP A 55 40.83 18.73 -33.29
N LEU A 56 40.96 17.41 -33.27
CA LEU A 56 40.16 16.54 -32.42
C LEU A 56 40.33 16.87 -30.92
N PHE A 57 41.56 17.17 -30.51
CA PHE A 57 41.87 17.57 -29.15
C PHE A 57 41.22 18.90 -28.76
N MET A 58 41.12 19.86 -29.68
CA MET A 58 40.46 21.14 -29.45
C MET A 58 38.94 20.96 -29.32
N VAL A 59 38.30 20.21 -30.22
CA VAL A 59 36.84 20.04 -30.22
C VAL A 59 36.37 19.24 -29.00
N LEU A 60 37.16 18.26 -28.54
CA LEU A 60 36.82 17.44 -27.36
C LEU A 60 37.19 18.06 -26.01
N ARG A 61 37.71 19.29 -25.98
CA ARG A 61 38.07 19.98 -24.73
C ARG A 61 36.91 20.06 -23.72
N PRO A 62 35.65 20.37 -24.09
CA PRO A 62 34.53 20.39 -23.15
C PRO A 62 34.19 19.00 -22.58
N VAL A 63 34.34 17.95 -23.39
CA VAL A 63 34.11 16.55 -22.95
C VAL A 63 35.16 16.14 -21.93
N ARG A 64 36.42 16.57 -22.11
CA ARG A 64 37.48 16.30 -21.13
C ARG A 64 37.26 17.03 -19.81
N ALA A 65 36.79 18.29 -19.86
CA ALA A 65 36.44 19.03 -18.66
C ALA A 65 35.36 18.28 -17.85
N TRP A 66 34.37 17.71 -18.55
CA TRP A 66 33.33 16.87 -17.95
C TRP A 66 33.87 15.58 -17.34
N GLN A 67 34.75 14.86 -18.03
CA GLN A 67 35.32 13.64 -17.46
C GLN A 67 36.25 13.88 -16.26
N HIS A 68 36.82 15.08 -16.14
CA HIS A 68 37.72 15.41 -15.03
C HIS A 68 36.95 15.73 -13.75
N ASP A 69 35.85 16.46 -13.86
CA ASP A 69 34.93 16.72 -12.74
C ASP A 69 33.47 16.73 -13.25
N PRO A 70 32.79 15.56 -13.23
CA PRO A 70 31.43 15.45 -13.74
C PRO A 70 30.42 16.26 -12.92
N THR A 71 30.73 16.55 -11.66
CA THR A 71 29.80 17.14 -10.69
C THR A 71 29.85 18.66 -10.65
N ALA A 72 31.02 19.27 -10.89
CA ALA A 72 31.22 20.71 -10.79
C ALA A 72 30.72 21.53 -11.98
N LEU A 73 30.38 20.89 -13.10
CA LEU A 73 29.94 21.60 -14.32
C LEU A 73 28.48 22.02 -14.27
N GLY A 74 28.22 23.22 -14.80
CA GLY A 74 26.88 23.79 -15.00
C GLY A 74 26.16 23.24 -16.24
N GLU A 75 24.87 23.56 -16.36
CA GLU A 75 24.03 23.10 -17.48
C GLU A 75 24.56 23.52 -18.86
N ALA A 76 25.08 24.75 -19.00
CA ALA A 76 25.64 25.25 -20.25
C ALA A 76 26.87 24.45 -20.70
N GLU A 77 27.69 24.01 -19.75
CA GLU A 77 28.93 23.27 -19.99
C GLU A 77 28.64 21.80 -20.34
N LEU A 78 27.67 21.18 -19.65
CA LEU A 78 27.19 19.83 -19.99
C LEU A 78 26.53 19.80 -21.37
N ARG A 79 25.72 20.81 -21.72
CA ARG A 79 25.18 20.96 -23.09
C ARG A 79 26.28 21.23 -24.12
N GLN A 80 27.35 21.92 -23.75
CA GLN A 80 28.50 22.12 -24.64
C GLN A 80 29.30 20.84 -24.85
N ALA A 81 29.44 19.98 -23.83
CA ALA A 81 30.04 18.65 -23.95
C ALA A 81 29.20 17.74 -24.86
N ASP A 82 27.87 17.71 -24.71
CA ASP A 82 26.99 16.92 -25.58
C ASP A 82 27.03 17.42 -27.03
N ARG A 83 26.95 18.74 -27.24
CA ARG A 83 27.12 19.34 -28.58
C ARG A 83 28.49 19.03 -29.17
N SER A 84 29.54 19.00 -28.37
CA SER A 84 30.89 18.64 -28.82
C SER A 84 30.94 17.19 -29.32
N LEU A 85 30.40 16.23 -28.56
CA LEU A 85 30.29 14.82 -29.01
C LEU A 85 29.48 14.68 -30.30
N GLY A 86 28.38 15.41 -30.44
CA GLY A 86 27.57 15.42 -31.66
C GLY A 86 28.25 16.11 -32.87
N THR A 87 29.14 17.07 -32.61
CA THR A 87 29.85 17.83 -33.66
C THR A 87 31.08 17.07 -34.14
N VAL A 88 31.79 16.39 -33.24
CA VAL A 88 32.98 15.58 -33.54
C VAL A 88 32.67 14.48 -34.54
N GLY A 89 31.58 13.72 -34.37
CA GLY A 89 31.20 12.69 -35.33
C GLY A 89 30.96 13.23 -36.75
N ARG A 90 30.35 14.42 -36.87
CA ARG A 90 30.08 15.07 -38.17
C ARG A 90 31.32 15.68 -38.81
N ARG A 91 32.19 16.32 -38.02
CA ARG A 91 33.43 16.92 -38.51
C ARG A 91 34.51 15.88 -38.85
N PHE A 92 34.54 14.79 -38.10
CA PHE A 92 35.56 13.75 -38.23
C PHE A 92 35.60 13.16 -39.65
N ILE A 93 34.47 12.74 -40.22
CA ILE A 93 34.44 12.14 -41.56
C ILE A 93 34.95 13.10 -42.62
N GLY A 94 34.44 14.34 -42.61
CA GLY A 94 34.79 15.34 -43.62
C GLY A 94 36.28 15.68 -43.57
N GLY A 95 36.82 15.92 -42.37
CA GLY A 95 38.25 16.19 -42.19
C GLY A 95 39.13 14.99 -42.52
N TYR A 96 38.69 13.78 -42.17
CA TYR A 96 39.41 12.54 -42.43
C TYR A 96 39.54 12.26 -43.94
N VAL A 97 38.41 12.29 -44.66
CA VAL A 97 38.37 12.07 -46.11
C VAL A 97 39.11 13.17 -46.86
N ALA A 98 38.88 14.44 -46.50
CA ALA A 98 39.56 15.56 -47.13
C ALA A 98 41.08 15.53 -46.91
N GLY A 99 41.53 15.17 -45.71
CA GLY A 99 42.95 15.03 -45.39
C GLY A 99 43.62 13.93 -46.22
N TRP A 100 42.98 12.77 -46.34
CA TRP A 100 43.47 11.69 -47.20
C TRP A 100 43.49 12.09 -48.67
N ALA A 101 42.42 12.69 -49.18
CA ALA A 101 42.35 13.19 -50.55
C ALA A 101 43.45 14.23 -50.85
N ALA A 102 43.70 15.14 -49.92
CA ALA A 102 44.74 16.17 -50.04
C ALA A 102 46.16 15.58 -50.03
N CYS A 103 46.47 14.69 -49.06
CA CYS A 103 47.79 14.06 -49.00
C CYS A 103 48.09 13.23 -50.24
N MET A 104 47.09 12.49 -50.71
CA MET A 104 47.19 11.68 -51.90
C MET A 104 47.37 12.52 -53.17
N SER A 105 46.59 13.59 -53.31
CA SER A 105 46.73 14.51 -54.43
C SER A 105 48.10 15.18 -54.46
N LEU A 106 48.60 15.61 -53.30
CA LEU A 106 49.95 16.19 -53.17
C LEU A 106 51.05 15.17 -53.44
N ALA A 107 50.88 13.91 -53.03
CA ALA A 107 51.82 12.83 -53.30
C ALA A 107 51.90 12.51 -54.80
N ILE A 108 50.75 12.44 -55.48
CA ILE A 108 50.67 12.25 -56.94
C ILE A 108 51.34 13.43 -57.67
N ILE A 109 51.12 14.66 -57.19
CA ILE A 109 51.75 15.86 -57.76
C ILE A 109 53.27 15.85 -57.54
N ALA A 110 53.74 15.42 -56.36
CA ALA A 110 55.17 15.36 -56.03
C ALA A 110 55.91 14.25 -56.80
N GLY A 111 55.27 13.11 -57.07
CA GLY A 111 55.82 11.98 -57.85
C GLY A 111 55.86 12.19 -59.37
N ARG A 112 55.40 13.36 -59.85
CA ARG A 112 55.21 13.65 -61.29
C ARG A 112 56.52 13.70 -62.11
N GLN A 113 57.69 13.71 -61.47
CA GLN A 113 58.99 13.77 -62.16
C GLN A 113 59.51 12.43 -62.70
N GLY A 114 58.81 11.30 -62.45
CA GLY A 114 59.26 9.98 -62.92
C GLY A 114 58.17 9.04 -63.49
N LEU A 115 56.90 9.45 -63.49
CA LEU A 115 55.77 8.60 -63.91
C LEU A 115 55.20 9.04 -65.27
N GLY A 116 54.90 8.07 -66.15
CA GLY A 116 54.19 8.33 -67.40
C GLY A 116 52.77 8.86 -67.16
N GLY A 117 52.18 9.56 -68.14
CA GLY A 117 50.85 10.16 -67.99
C GLY A 117 49.71 9.17 -67.68
N LEU A 118 49.84 7.92 -68.14
CA LEU A 118 48.88 6.84 -67.89
C LEU A 118 49.06 6.20 -66.50
N ASP A 119 50.29 6.06 -66.02
CA ASP A 119 50.59 5.58 -64.66
C ASP A 119 50.06 6.55 -63.60
N LEU A 120 50.11 7.85 -63.90
CA LEU A 120 49.57 8.91 -63.05
C LEU A 120 48.04 8.80 -62.90
N LEU A 121 47.35 8.41 -63.98
CA LEU A 121 45.90 8.24 -64.03
C LEU A 121 45.46 6.95 -63.31
N GLY A 122 46.19 5.85 -63.52
CA GLY A 122 45.97 4.58 -62.83
C GLY A 122 46.22 4.68 -61.32
N ALA A 123 47.32 5.31 -60.91
CA ALA A 123 47.62 5.58 -59.51
C ALA A 123 46.57 6.51 -58.88
N GLY A 124 46.16 7.58 -59.58
CA GLY A 124 45.13 8.50 -59.12
C GLY A 124 43.77 7.84 -58.91
N LEU A 125 43.36 6.93 -59.80
CA LEU A 125 42.13 6.15 -59.66
C LEU A 125 42.24 5.19 -58.47
N PHE A 126 43.26 4.33 -58.42
CA PHE A 126 43.46 3.38 -57.32
C PHE A 126 43.41 4.05 -55.94
N VAL A 127 44.09 5.18 -55.82
CA VAL A 127 44.13 6.00 -54.62
C VAL A 127 42.77 6.65 -54.31
N GLY A 128 42.05 7.14 -55.33
CA GLY A 128 40.69 7.67 -55.19
C GLY A 128 39.67 6.66 -54.68
N GLY A 129 39.90 5.37 -54.92
CA GLY A 129 39.04 4.29 -54.42
C GLY A 129 39.32 3.85 -52.98
N LEU A 130 40.57 3.96 -52.54
CA LEU A 130 41.00 3.45 -51.25
C LEU A 130 40.55 4.33 -50.07
N VAL A 131 40.53 5.65 -50.27
CA VAL A 131 40.13 6.66 -49.27
C VAL A 131 38.70 6.44 -48.73
N PRO A 132 37.65 6.29 -49.57
CA PRO A 132 36.30 6.05 -49.08
C PRO A 132 36.12 4.69 -48.39
N ILE A 133 36.87 3.64 -48.78
CA ILE A 133 36.83 2.33 -48.12
C ILE A 133 37.34 2.44 -46.68
N ILE A 134 38.47 3.12 -46.49
CA ILE A 134 39.08 3.33 -45.17
C ILE A 134 38.16 4.18 -44.29
N ALA A 135 37.59 5.25 -44.85
CA ALA A 135 36.61 6.09 -44.16
C ALA A 135 35.37 5.28 -43.71
N ALA A 136 34.91 4.34 -44.53
CA ALA A 136 33.77 3.48 -44.23
C ALA A 136 34.01 2.47 -43.09
N ILE A 137 35.27 2.11 -42.82
CA ILE A 137 35.65 1.20 -41.72
C ILE A 137 35.95 1.99 -40.44
N ILE A 138 36.71 3.07 -40.56
CA ILE A 138 37.16 3.85 -39.42
C ILE A 138 36.02 4.69 -38.82
N HIS A 139 35.08 5.17 -39.63
CA HIS A 139 33.97 5.97 -39.13
C HIS A 139 33.03 5.21 -38.17
N PRO A 140 32.52 4.01 -38.50
CA PRO A 140 31.69 3.24 -37.57
C PRO A 140 32.44 2.86 -36.28
N LEU A 141 33.72 2.51 -36.38
CA LEU A 141 34.55 2.19 -35.22
C LEU A 141 34.73 3.41 -34.31
N PHE A 142 35.01 4.58 -34.90
CA PHE A 142 35.10 5.85 -34.19
C PHE A 142 33.79 6.20 -33.49
N ALA A 143 32.66 6.05 -34.19
CA ALA A 143 31.34 6.31 -33.66
C ALA A 143 30.96 5.37 -32.49
N TYR A 144 31.36 4.09 -32.59
CA TYR A 144 31.16 3.10 -31.52
C TYR A 144 31.97 3.46 -30.26
N LEU A 145 33.23 3.84 -30.41
CA LEU A 145 34.09 4.24 -29.28
C LEU A 145 33.54 5.45 -28.51
N LEU A 146 32.87 6.37 -29.20
CA LEU A 146 32.20 7.53 -28.58
C LEU A 146 30.84 7.21 -27.95
N LEU A 147 30.24 6.06 -28.24
CA LEU A 147 28.90 5.70 -27.77
C LEU A 147 28.83 5.60 -26.26
N LYS A 148 29.85 4.99 -25.63
CA LYS A 148 29.91 4.82 -24.17
C LYS A 148 29.92 6.18 -23.45
N LEU A 149 30.79 7.09 -23.89
CA LEU A 149 30.87 8.47 -23.37
C LEU A 149 29.54 9.21 -23.49
N ARG A 150 28.85 9.04 -24.63
CA ARG A 150 27.57 9.70 -24.87
C ARG A 150 26.44 9.15 -24.00
N LEU A 151 26.39 7.83 -23.79
CA LEU A 151 25.40 7.20 -22.90
C LEU A 151 25.57 7.66 -21.45
N GLU A 152 26.81 7.72 -20.98
CA GLU A 152 27.16 8.19 -19.63
C GLU A 152 26.78 9.67 -19.41
N LEU A 153 27.14 10.55 -20.36
CA LEU A 153 26.74 11.96 -20.30
C LEU A 153 25.22 12.14 -20.38
N THR A 154 24.54 11.33 -21.21
CA THR A 154 23.07 11.39 -21.37
C THR A 154 22.34 10.93 -20.11
N ALA A 155 22.83 9.90 -19.42
CA ALA A 155 22.29 9.46 -18.14
C ALA A 155 22.38 10.59 -17.11
N GLN A 156 23.53 11.26 -17.03
CA GLN A 156 23.74 12.36 -16.10
C GLN A 156 22.89 13.62 -16.44
N LEU A 157 22.74 13.95 -17.72
CA LEU A 157 21.85 15.03 -18.17
C LEU A 157 20.38 14.72 -17.80
N ARG A 158 19.97 13.45 -17.89
CA ARG A 158 18.62 13.00 -17.52
C ARG A 158 18.39 13.05 -16.02
N GLU A 159 19.37 12.66 -15.21
CA GLU A 159 19.32 12.81 -13.75
C GLU A 159 19.13 14.27 -13.33
N ARG A 160 19.74 15.21 -14.06
CA ARG A 160 19.59 16.66 -13.84
C ARG A 160 18.37 17.28 -14.54
N GLN A 161 17.47 16.48 -15.12
CA GLN A 161 16.28 16.91 -15.86
C GLN A 161 16.54 17.87 -17.03
N ILE A 162 17.74 17.85 -17.60
CA ILE A 162 18.10 18.69 -18.75
C ILE A 162 17.61 18.00 -20.02
N LEU A 163 16.82 18.71 -20.83
CA LEU A 163 16.24 18.20 -22.08
C LEU A 163 17.35 17.82 -23.09
N VAL A 164 17.44 16.53 -23.42
CA VAL A 164 18.44 15.99 -24.36
C VAL A 164 17.85 15.93 -25.77
N GLU A 165 18.59 16.39 -26.78
CA GLU A 165 18.22 16.20 -28.18
C GLU A 165 18.14 14.69 -28.49
N ARG A 166 17.01 14.24 -29.06
CA ARG A 166 16.65 12.82 -29.29
C ARG A 166 17.85 11.92 -29.59
N MET A 167 17.95 10.79 -28.87
CA MET A 167 18.84 9.70 -29.28
C MET A 167 18.40 9.21 -30.68
N PRO A 168 19.28 9.24 -31.70
CA PRO A 168 18.93 8.71 -33.02
C PRO A 168 18.69 7.21 -32.91
N GLY A 169 17.54 6.73 -33.40
CA GLY A 169 17.19 5.31 -33.43
C GLY A 169 18.27 4.43 -34.07
N SER A 170 18.43 3.22 -33.52
CA SER A 170 19.38 2.17 -33.90
C SER A 170 20.66 2.70 -34.58
N PHE A 171 21.45 3.43 -33.79
CA PHE A 171 22.71 4.06 -34.21
C PHE A 171 23.67 3.10 -34.92
N ILE A 172 23.74 1.85 -34.47
CA ILE A 172 24.61 0.80 -35.01
C ILE A 172 24.13 0.35 -36.41
N GLY A 173 22.83 0.13 -36.58
CA GLY A 173 22.27 -0.39 -37.83
C GLY A 173 22.42 0.58 -39.02
N ARG A 174 22.23 1.88 -38.79
CA ARG A 174 22.29 2.87 -39.88
C ARG A 174 23.72 3.16 -40.35
N GLN A 175 24.70 3.12 -39.45
CA GLN A 175 26.10 3.43 -39.78
C GLN A 175 26.82 2.26 -40.45
N VAL A 176 26.48 1.02 -40.10
CA VAL A 176 27.00 -0.18 -40.78
C VAL A 176 26.50 -0.24 -42.23
N VAL A 177 25.23 0.12 -42.47
CA VAL A 177 24.64 0.13 -43.83
C VAL A 177 25.30 1.17 -44.73
N ILE A 178 25.54 2.38 -44.23
CA ILE A 178 26.21 3.44 -45.00
C ILE A 178 27.67 3.06 -45.28
N GLY A 179 28.37 2.46 -44.30
CA GLY A 179 29.74 1.99 -44.47
C GLY A 179 29.89 0.85 -45.49
N MET A 180 28.99 -0.14 -45.47
CA MET A 180 29.03 -1.24 -46.46
C MET A 180 28.64 -0.77 -47.87
N ALA A 181 27.64 0.11 -48.00
CA ALA A 181 27.19 0.60 -49.30
C ALA A 181 28.26 1.45 -50.01
N LEU A 182 28.99 2.28 -49.26
CA LEU A 182 30.05 3.13 -49.83
C LEU A 182 31.35 2.35 -50.14
N SER A 183 31.66 1.28 -49.41
CA SER A 183 32.87 0.49 -49.65
C SER A 183 32.73 -0.45 -50.85
N TRP A 184 31.58 -1.10 -51.02
CA TRP A 184 31.39 -2.09 -52.09
C TRP A 184 31.24 -1.50 -53.50
N GLY A 185 30.53 -0.37 -53.64
CA GLY A 185 30.37 0.29 -54.94
C GLY A 185 31.69 0.79 -55.53
N VAL A 186 32.64 1.16 -54.68
CA VAL A 186 33.93 1.73 -55.08
C VAL A 186 34.95 0.63 -55.43
N VAL A 187 35.04 -0.46 -54.65
CA VAL A 187 35.91 -1.62 -54.94
C VAL A 187 35.62 -2.19 -56.35
N VAL A 188 34.36 -2.22 -56.71
CA VAL A 188 33.84 -2.78 -57.96
C VAL A 188 34.20 -1.94 -59.17
N CYS A 189 33.98 -0.62 -59.09
CA CYS A 189 34.37 0.29 -60.16
C CYS A 189 35.90 0.31 -60.36
N MET A 190 36.66 0.16 -59.28
CA MET A 190 38.13 0.18 -59.28
C MET A 190 38.75 -1.08 -59.90
N LEU A 191 38.21 -2.28 -59.61
CA LEU A 191 38.66 -3.52 -60.24
C LEU A 191 38.36 -3.55 -61.74
N GLY A 192 37.20 -3.03 -62.15
CA GLY A 192 36.81 -2.94 -63.56
C GLY A 192 37.70 -1.98 -64.36
N LEU A 193 37.95 -0.77 -63.83
CA LEU A 193 38.82 0.22 -64.48
C LEU A 193 40.30 -0.18 -64.43
N GLY A 194 40.77 -0.79 -63.34
CA GLY A 194 42.16 -1.24 -63.19
C GLY A 194 42.54 -2.36 -64.17
N LEU A 195 41.64 -3.32 -64.40
CA LEU A 195 41.83 -4.38 -65.40
C LEU A 195 41.84 -3.84 -66.83
N MET A 196 41.03 -2.80 -67.10
CA MET A 196 40.98 -2.15 -68.41
C MET A 196 42.28 -1.38 -68.71
N VAL A 197 42.80 -0.63 -67.73
CA VAL A 197 44.08 0.08 -67.84
C VAL A 197 45.25 -0.89 -67.94
N TRP A 198 45.24 -2.00 -67.19
CA TRP A 198 46.28 -3.02 -67.27
C TRP A 198 46.30 -3.72 -68.65
N SER A 199 45.14 -4.02 -69.22
CA SER A 199 45.02 -4.57 -70.57
C SER A 199 45.57 -3.61 -71.64
N ASP A 200 45.26 -2.32 -71.54
CA ASP A 200 45.80 -1.33 -72.47
C ASP A 200 47.31 -1.07 -72.25
N GLY A 201 47.80 -1.17 -71.02
CA GLY A 201 49.22 -1.10 -70.68
C GLY A 201 50.04 -2.23 -71.30
N LEU A 202 49.57 -3.48 -71.17
CA LEU A 202 50.18 -4.65 -71.83
C LEU A 202 50.25 -4.46 -73.36
N ARG A 203 49.19 -3.94 -73.97
CA ARG A 203 49.18 -3.63 -75.42
C ARG A 203 50.21 -2.55 -75.77
N ALA A 204 50.32 -1.50 -74.97
CA ALA A 204 51.27 -0.40 -75.21
C ALA A 204 52.74 -0.87 -75.06
N GLU A 205 53.05 -1.68 -74.05
CA GLU A 205 54.38 -2.25 -73.84
C GLU A 205 54.76 -3.21 -74.97
N THR A 206 53.84 -4.10 -75.37
CA THR A 206 54.04 -5.03 -76.51
C THR A 206 54.25 -4.27 -77.82
N THR A 207 53.56 -3.14 -78.00
CA THR A 207 53.72 -2.23 -79.13
C THR A 207 55.08 -1.54 -79.13
N ALA A 208 55.53 -1.04 -77.98
CA ALA A 208 56.81 -0.35 -77.85
C ALA A 208 58.01 -1.30 -78.04
N THR A 209 57.97 -2.49 -77.44
CA THR A 209 59.00 -3.52 -77.62
C THR A 209 59.07 -3.98 -79.07
N LEU A 210 57.93 -4.37 -79.68
CA LEU A 210 57.92 -4.80 -81.08
C LEU A 210 58.40 -3.69 -82.04
N ARG A 211 58.06 -2.43 -81.77
CA ARG A 211 58.59 -1.27 -82.53
C ARG A 211 60.10 -1.17 -82.44
N GLY A 212 60.65 -1.26 -81.23
CA GLY A 212 62.09 -1.21 -80.97
C GLY A 212 62.83 -2.37 -81.62
N ASP A 213 62.29 -3.58 -81.49
CA ASP A 213 62.90 -4.79 -82.04
C ASP A 213 62.90 -4.78 -83.57
N VAL A 214 61.83 -4.31 -84.21
CA VAL A 214 61.74 -4.18 -85.68
C VAL A 214 62.65 -3.05 -86.21
N ALA A 215 62.76 -1.93 -85.49
CA ALA A 215 63.72 -0.87 -85.83
C ALA A 215 65.18 -1.33 -85.70
N LEU A 216 65.50 -2.08 -84.64
CA LEU A 216 66.82 -2.65 -84.42
C LEU A 216 67.14 -3.72 -85.48
N ALA A 217 66.17 -4.56 -85.84
CA ALA A 217 66.29 -5.53 -86.92
C ALA A 217 66.56 -4.84 -88.26
N ALA A 218 65.84 -3.76 -88.60
CA ALA A 218 66.11 -2.97 -89.80
C ALA A 218 67.54 -2.41 -89.83
N ALA A 219 68.01 -1.84 -88.71
CA ALA A 219 69.38 -1.33 -88.59
C ALA A 219 70.45 -2.43 -88.72
N ARG A 220 70.18 -3.66 -88.27
CA ARG A 220 71.09 -4.82 -88.44
C ARG A 220 71.17 -5.25 -89.90
N VAL A 221 70.04 -5.29 -90.61
CA VAL A 221 70.01 -5.65 -92.03
C VAL A 221 70.74 -4.61 -92.88
N ASP A 222 70.53 -3.33 -92.62
CA ASP A 222 71.27 -2.24 -93.30
C ASP A 222 72.79 -2.31 -93.03
N ALA A 223 73.20 -2.84 -91.87
CA ALA A 223 74.60 -3.10 -91.53
C ALA A 223 75.15 -4.44 -92.10
N GLY A 224 74.38 -5.14 -92.94
CA GLY A 224 74.77 -6.41 -93.56
C GLY A 224 74.80 -7.61 -92.61
N ARG A 225 74.12 -7.52 -91.46
CA ARG A 225 74.00 -8.61 -90.48
C ARG A 225 72.66 -9.32 -90.61
N ASP A 226 72.59 -10.55 -90.08
CA ASP A 226 71.35 -11.33 -90.05
C ASP A 226 70.23 -10.56 -89.31
N PRO A 227 69.03 -10.40 -89.92
CA PRO A 227 67.88 -9.79 -89.26
C PRO A 227 67.43 -10.54 -88.01
N SER A 228 67.71 -11.85 -87.91
CA SER A 228 67.15 -12.69 -86.86
C SER A 228 67.72 -12.37 -85.48
N GLY A 229 66.81 -12.01 -84.57
CA GLY A 229 66.97 -12.04 -83.12
C GLY A 229 65.83 -12.84 -82.51
N ASP A 230 65.53 -12.65 -81.21
CA ASP A 230 64.45 -13.30 -80.43
C ASP A 230 62.99 -12.97 -80.89
N LEU A 231 62.79 -12.63 -82.16
CA LEU A 231 61.47 -12.35 -82.73
C LEU A 231 61.02 -13.53 -83.62
N ASP A 232 59.91 -14.17 -83.22
CA ASP A 232 59.41 -15.41 -83.84
C ASP A 232 58.85 -15.25 -85.27
N SER A 233 58.67 -14.02 -85.76
CA SER A 233 58.02 -13.77 -87.07
C SER A 233 58.55 -12.52 -87.78
N LEU A 234 59.86 -12.44 -88.04
CA LEU A 234 60.43 -11.38 -88.88
C LEU A 234 60.38 -11.75 -90.36
N ALA A 235 59.81 -10.88 -91.20
CA ALA A 235 59.80 -11.01 -92.65
C ALA A 235 60.32 -9.75 -93.34
N LEU A 236 61.13 -9.91 -94.38
CA LEU A 236 61.55 -8.84 -95.30
C LEU A 236 60.54 -8.76 -96.44
N VAL A 237 59.78 -7.68 -96.47
CA VAL A 237 58.67 -7.47 -97.39
C VAL A 237 58.84 -6.18 -98.17
N THR A 238 58.30 -6.14 -99.38
CA THR A 238 58.20 -4.90 -100.16
C THR A 238 57.03 -4.05 -99.68
N ALA A 239 57.01 -2.76 -100.02
CA ALA A 239 55.95 -1.85 -99.58
C ALA A 239 54.52 -2.29 -100.02
N ALA A 240 54.41 -3.07 -101.09
CA ALA A 240 53.13 -3.61 -101.58
C ALA A 240 52.61 -4.82 -100.77
N GLU A 241 53.47 -5.47 -99.99
CA GLU A 241 53.16 -6.68 -99.22
C GLU A 241 52.86 -6.38 -97.74
N LEU A 242 52.92 -5.10 -97.33
CA LEU A 242 52.56 -4.69 -95.98
C LEU A 242 51.05 -4.83 -95.74
N PRO A 243 50.62 -5.33 -94.56
CA PRO A 243 49.21 -5.41 -94.20
C PRO A 243 48.51 -4.05 -94.32
N THR A 244 47.25 -4.07 -94.78
CA THR A 244 46.47 -2.85 -95.02
C THR A 244 46.30 -1.98 -93.78
N GLN A 245 46.35 -2.56 -92.58
CA GLN A 245 46.27 -1.81 -91.32
C GLN A 245 47.52 -0.94 -91.08
N LEU A 246 48.70 -1.40 -91.53
CA LEU A 246 49.94 -0.63 -91.50
C LEU A 246 49.99 0.39 -92.63
N THR A 247 49.45 0.06 -93.81
CA THR A 247 49.45 1.01 -94.94
C THR A 247 48.41 2.11 -94.80
N ASN A 248 47.25 1.86 -94.18
CA ASN A 248 46.25 2.89 -93.91
C ASN A 248 46.69 3.90 -92.84
N ALA A 249 47.71 3.56 -92.05
CA ALA A 249 48.38 4.48 -91.15
C ALA A 249 49.45 5.36 -91.85
N LEU A 250 49.68 5.21 -93.16
CA LEU A 250 50.55 6.09 -93.97
C LEU A 250 49.81 7.38 -94.38
N ALA A 251 49.99 8.48 -93.66
CA ALA A 251 49.73 9.80 -94.23
C ALA A 251 50.88 10.19 -95.21
N PRO A 252 50.60 10.83 -96.37
CA PRO A 252 51.64 11.21 -97.33
C PRO A 252 52.49 12.35 -96.76
N GLY A 253 53.69 12.05 -96.26
CA GLY A 253 54.67 13.06 -95.81
C GLY A 253 55.52 12.70 -94.59
N GLU A 254 55.17 11.67 -93.83
CA GLU A 254 55.92 11.26 -92.63
C GLU A 254 56.90 10.12 -92.94
N LEU A 255 57.97 10.44 -93.66
CA LEU A 255 59.06 9.52 -94.05
C LEU A 255 60.23 9.49 -93.04
N GLY A 256 60.03 9.98 -91.81
CA GLY A 256 61.09 10.18 -90.81
C GLY A 256 61.06 9.29 -89.57
N GLU A 257 60.05 8.44 -89.35
CA GLU A 257 60.00 7.57 -88.17
C GLU A 257 60.69 6.20 -88.41
N PRO A 258 61.47 5.69 -87.44
CA PRO A 258 62.27 4.47 -87.60
C PRO A 258 61.45 3.17 -87.65
N ALA A 259 60.22 3.13 -87.13
CA ALA A 259 59.33 1.96 -87.19
C ALA A 259 57.85 2.30 -86.95
N ARG A 260 56.97 1.82 -87.82
CA ARG A 260 55.50 1.94 -87.77
C ARG A 260 54.88 0.80 -87.00
N VAL A 261 53.73 1.03 -86.35
CA VAL A 261 52.98 -0.01 -85.64
C VAL A 261 51.48 0.17 -85.86
N ALA A 262 50.77 -0.94 -86.01
CA ALA A 262 49.32 -1.01 -86.06
C ALA A 262 48.83 -2.16 -85.16
N ILE A 263 47.57 -2.11 -84.73
CA ILE A 263 46.96 -3.13 -83.87
C ILE A 263 45.79 -3.75 -84.62
N ASP A 264 45.85 -5.06 -84.84
CA ASP A 264 44.72 -5.83 -85.35
C ASP A 264 43.93 -6.40 -84.16
N ARG A 265 42.80 -5.74 -83.84
CA ARG A 265 41.90 -6.14 -82.76
C ARG A 265 41.10 -7.40 -83.05
N SER A 266 41.02 -7.83 -84.31
CA SER A 266 40.25 -9.03 -84.68
C SER A 266 41.02 -10.32 -84.45
N GLN A 267 42.36 -10.25 -84.47
CA GLN A 267 43.26 -11.39 -84.30
C GLN A 267 44.15 -11.28 -83.04
N SER A 268 43.95 -10.23 -82.22
CA SER A 268 44.79 -9.91 -81.06
C SER A 268 46.28 -9.82 -81.39
N LEU A 269 46.60 -9.19 -82.53
CA LEU A 269 47.97 -9.04 -83.04
C LEU A 269 48.41 -7.58 -82.98
N VAL A 270 49.65 -7.36 -82.52
CA VAL A 270 50.37 -6.12 -82.76
C VAL A 270 51.29 -6.32 -83.96
N LEU A 271 51.25 -5.39 -84.90
CA LEU A 271 51.91 -5.43 -86.20
C LEU A 271 52.91 -4.28 -86.26
N ALA A 272 54.19 -4.51 -86.51
CA ALA A 272 55.16 -3.43 -86.68
C ALA A 272 56.00 -3.58 -87.95
N ALA A 273 56.39 -2.46 -88.56
CA ALA A 273 57.23 -2.45 -89.75
C ALA A 273 58.22 -1.27 -89.78
N ALA A 274 59.48 -1.51 -90.13
CA ALA A 274 60.55 -0.50 -90.26
C ALA A 274 61.11 -0.48 -91.69
N PRO A 275 61.37 0.70 -92.29
CA PRO A 275 61.94 0.80 -93.63
C PRO A 275 63.45 0.52 -93.61
N LEU A 276 63.98 -0.03 -94.70
CA LEU A 276 65.41 -0.20 -94.96
C LEU A 276 65.92 0.82 -95.99
N ALA A 277 67.24 1.02 -96.03
CA ALA A 277 67.88 1.94 -96.97
C ALA A 277 67.68 1.55 -98.45
N ASP A 278 67.38 0.28 -98.74
CA ASP A 278 67.15 -0.27 -100.09
C ASP A 278 65.68 -0.21 -100.55
N GLY A 279 64.78 0.35 -99.73
CA GLY A 279 63.35 0.49 -100.02
C GLY A 279 62.46 -0.69 -99.63
N ARG A 280 63.03 -1.77 -99.05
CA ARG A 280 62.25 -2.86 -98.42
C ARG A 280 61.86 -2.48 -96.98
N TRP A 281 61.03 -3.31 -96.35
CA TRP A 281 60.60 -3.15 -94.96
C TRP A 281 60.86 -4.43 -94.15
N VAL A 282 61.32 -4.28 -92.91
CA VAL A 282 61.30 -5.35 -91.92
C VAL A 282 59.94 -5.32 -91.26
N TYR A 283 59.22 -6.44 -91.26
CA TYR A 283 57.90 -6.60 -90.66
C TYR A 283 57.94 -7.67 -89.56
N GLY A 284 57.29 -7.39 -88.44
CA GLY A 284 57.16 -8.33 -87.32
C GLY A 284 55.76 -8.31 -86.72
N THR A 285 55.33 -9.45 -86.17
CA THR A 285 54.06 -9.58 -85.46
C THR A 285 54.25 -10.13 -84.06
N ARG A 286 53.36 -9.77 -83.13
CA ARG A 286 53.32 -10.39 -81.81
C ARG A 286 51.87 -10.58 -81.35
N VAL A 287 51.57 -11.77 -80.84
CA VAL A 287 50.26 -12.10 -80.25
C VAL A 287 50.17 -11.47 -78.87
N VAL A 288 49.04 -10.81 -78.60
CA VAL A 288 48.66 -10.35 -77.27
C VAL A 288 47.75 -11.41 -76.65
N ASP A 289 48.21 -12.08 -75.60
CA ASP A 289 47.45 -13.12 -74.91
C ASP A 289 46.29 -12.50 -74.11
N GLU A 290 45.09 -12.44 -74.71
CA GLU A 290 43.90 -11.83 -74.11
C GLU A 290 42.96 -12.86 -73.49
N GLN A 291 43.23 -13.30 -72.25
CA GLN A 291 42.27 -14.10 -71.45
C GLN A 291 41.16 -13.25 -70.77
N LEU A 292 40.87 -12.05 -71.28
CA LEU A 292 40.02 -11.06 -70.61
C LEU A 292 38.50 -11.37 -70.50
N PRO A 293 37.81 -12.07 -71.42
CA PRO A 293 36.34 -12.09 -71.39
C PRO A 293 35.73 -12.97 -70.28
N LEU A 294 36.42 -14.02 -69.83
CA LEU A 294 35.90 -14.93 -68.79
C LEU A 294 35.95 -14.29 -67.39
N VAL A 295 37.02 -13.54 -67.09
CA VAL A 295 37.24 -12.89 -65.79
C VAL A 295 36.25 -11.74 -65.59
N VAL A 296 36.01 -10.94 -66.63
CA VAL A 296 35.04 -9.83 -66.58
C VAL A 296 33.60 -10.35 -66.35
N LEU A 297 33.22 -11.46 -66.99
CA LEU A 297 31.91 -12.10 -66.79
C LEU A 297 31.75 -12.63 -65.35
N LEU A 298 32.77 -13.28 -64.80
CA LEU A 298 32.77 -13.80 -63.43
C LEU A 298 32.64 -12.68 -62.39
N VAL A 299 33.30 -11.55 -62.62
CA VAL A 299 33.23 -10.38 -61.74
C VAL A 299 31.84 -9.74 -61.77
N VAL A 300 31.20 -9.62 -62.94
CA VAL A 300 29.83 -9.06 -63.07
C VAL A 300 28.78 -9.96 -62.42
N VAL A 301 28.89 -11.28 -62.56
CA VAL A 301 27.98 -12.24 -61.91
C VAL A 301 28.16 -12.22 -60.39
N PHE A 302 29.40 -12.17 -59.90
CA PHE A 302 29.69 -12.03 -58.48
C PHE A 302 29.10 -10.73 -57.92
N LEU A 303 29.16 -9.64 -58.70
CA LEU A 303 28.60 -8.34 -58.39
C LEU A 303 27.08 -8.29 -58.24
N ALA A 304 26.35 -9.04 -59.07
CA ALA A 304 24.90 -9.11 -59.01
C ALA A 304 24.39 -9.97 -57.84
N ALA A 305 25.19 -10.93 -57.36
CA ALA A 305 24.79 -11.90 -56.34
C ALA A 305 25.03 -11.43 -54.88
N THR A 306 25.88 -10.43 -54.66
CA THR A 306 26.32 -9.97 -53.32
C THR A 306 25.36 -9.08 -52.51
N PRO A 307 24.39 -8.32 -53.06
CA PRO A 307 23.45 -7.55 -52.22
C PRO A 307 22.43 -8.45 -51.50
N ILE A 308 22.20 -9.67 -51.98
CA ILE A 308 21.23 -10.60 -51.42
C ILE A 308 21.65 -11.12 -50.03
N PRO A 309 22.88 -11.67 -49.83
CA PRO A 309 23.34 -12.09 -48.50
C PRO A 309 23.38 -10.96 -47.47
N GLY A 310 23.76 -9.74 -47.87
CA GLY A 310 23.80 -8.58 -46.98
C GLY A 310 22.41 -8.14 -46.51
N ALA A 311 21.43 -8.11 -47.42
CA ALA A 311 20.04 -7.82 -47.09
C ALA A 311 19.42 -8.91 -46.21
N VAL A 312 19.70 -10.19 -46.51
CA VAL A 312 19.22 -11.33 -45.71
C VAL A 312 19.86 -11.33 -44.31
N GLY A 313 21.17 -11.06 -44.20
CA GLY A 313 21.86 -10.94 -42.92
C GLY A 313 21.35 -9.78 -42.07
N HIS A 314 21.07 -8.63 -42.69
CA HIS A 314 20.46 -7.48 -42.02
C HIS A 314 19.05 -7.81 -41.50
N TRP A 315 18.21 -8.41 -42.35
CA TRP A 315 16.86 -8.82 -41.98
C TRP A 315 16.89 -9.85 -40.85
N ALA A 316 17.81 -10.82 -40.91
CA ALA A 316 17.98 -11.84 -39.88
C ALA A 316 18.43 -11.23 -38.55
N LEU A 317 19.51 -10.43 -38.54
CA LEU A 317 20.05 -9.85 -37.30
C LEU A 317 19.06 -8.89 -36.63
N ALA A 318 18.39 -8.03 -37.41
CA ALA A 318 17.37 -7.13 -36.90
C ALA A 318 16.19 -7.88 -36.28
N ARG A 319 15.77 -9.00 -36.89
CA ARG A 319 14.66 -9.82 -36.41
C ARG A 319 15.04 -10.68 -35.20
N LEU A 320 16.27 -11.18 -35.14
CA LEU A 320 16.77 -12.01 -34.04
C LEU A 320 16.91 -11.22 -32.73
N THR A 321 17.34 -9.95 -32.78
CA THR A 321 17.53 -9.15 -31.56
C THR A 321 16.33 -8.27 -31.19
N SER A 322 15.69 -7.63 -32.17
CA SER A 322 14.66 -6.61 -31.88
C SER A 322 13.33 -7.23 -31.47
N LEU A 323 13.01 -8.41 -31.98
CA LEU A 323 11.71 -9.05 -31.75
C LEU A 323 11.54 -9.56 -30.31
N PRO A 324 12.51 -10.30 -29.71
CA PRO A 324 12.41 -10.72 -28.31
C PRO A 324 12.37 -9.52 -27.35
N LEU A 325 13.20 -8.51 -27.60
CA LEU A 325 13.28 -7.32 -26.76
C LEU A 325 11.97 -6.51 -26.79
N ALA A 326 11.33 -6.38 -27.97
CA ALA A 326 10.03 -5.74 -28.09
C ALA A 326 8.95 -6.49 -27.30
N ARG A 327 8.96 -7.82 -27.30
CA ARG A 327 8.01 -8.64 -26.53
C ARG A 327 8.19 -8.49 -25.02
N VAL A 328 9.43 -8.50 -24.52
CA VAL A 328 9.71 -8.24 -23.10
C VAL A 328 9.29 -6.82 -22.72
N ALA A 329 9.59 -5.82 -23.55
CA ALA A 329 9.21 -4.43 -23.30
C ALA A 329 7.68 -4.24 -23.28
N GLU A 330 6.95 -4.92 -24.17
CA GLU A 330 5.49 -4.87 -24.21
C GLU A 330 4.85 -5.58 -23.02
N ALA A 331 5.37 -6.76 -22.64
CA ALA A 331 4.92 -7.47 -21.44
C ALA A 331 5.19 -6.66 -20.17
N ALA A 332 6.38 -6.06 -20.05
CA ALA A 332 6.73 -5.18 -18.92
C ALA A 332 5.85 -3.92 -18.89
N ARG A 333 5.60 -3.29 -20.04
CA ARG A 333 4.71 -2.13 -20.12
C ARG A 333 3.30 -2.51 -19.69
N SER A 334 2.72 -3.58 -20.21
CA SER A 334 1.36 -3.98 -19.85
C SER A 334 1.23 -4.46 -18.40
N LEU A 335 2.27 -5.11 -17.84
CA LEU A 335 2.34 -5.38 -16.41
C LEU A 335 2.32 -4.07 -15.59
N ALA A 336 3.10 -3.07 -16.01
CA ALA A 336 3.21 -1.80 -15.30
C ALA A 336 1.98 -0.88 -15.47
N THR A 337 1.34 -0.85 -16.64
CA THR A 337 0.19 0.03 -16.91
C THR A 337 -1.14 -0.64 -16.63
N ASP A 338 -1.29 -1.91 -17.03
CA ASP A 338 -2.59 -2.58 -17.04
C ASP A 338 -2.73 -3.57 -15.88
N GLY A 339 -1.63 -3.92 -15.20
CA GLY A 339 -1.62 -4.93 -14.14
C GLY A 339 -1.97 -6.34 -14.62
N LYS A 340 -1.95 -6.60 -15.94
CA LYS A 340 -2.40 -7.86 -16.53
C LYS A 340 -1.30 -8.91 -16.48
N VAL A 341 -1.27 -9.68 -15.39
CA VAL A 341 -0.29 -10.75 -15.20
C VAL A 341 -0.65 -12.01 -15.99
N ARG A 342 -1.94 -12.36 -16.02
CA ARG A 342 -2.46 -13.62 -16.59
C ARG A 342 -2.64 -13.64 -18.10
N SER A 343 -2.64 -12.46 -18.75
CA SER A 343 -2.87 -12.39 -20.21
C SER A 343 -1.63 -12.76 -21.03
N PHE A 344 -0.45 -12.81 -20.42
CA PHE A 344 0.78 -13.15 -21.11
C PHE A 344 1.06 -14.65 -21.00
N ARG A 345 1.00 -15.35 -22.14
CA ARG A 345 1.69 -16.63 -22.28
C ARG A 345 3.17 -16.38 -22.00
N ARG A 346 3.77 -17.16 -21.09
CA ARG A 346 5.19 -17.05 -20.73
C ARG A 346 6.05 -16.86 -21.99
N LEU A 347 6.96 -15.90 -21.93
CA LEU A 347 7.80 -15.55 -23.06
C LEU A 347 8.71 -16.76 -23.34
N GLY A 348 8.65 -17.33 -24.54
CA GLY A 348 9.49 -18.47 -24.91
C GLY A 348 10.97 -18.08 -24.91
N ALA A 349 11.82 -18.89 -24.28
CA ALA A 349 13.26 -18.76 -24.40
C ALA A 349 13.64 -19.06 -25.86
N LEU A 350 13.98 -18.01 -26.61
CA LEU A 350 14.27 -18.12 -28.03
C LEU A 350 15.75 -18.47 -28.29
N HIS A 351 16.65 -18.23 -27.33
CA HIS A 351 18.10 -18.40 -27.45
C HIS A 351 18.76 -18.67 -26.08
N ASP A 352 19.92 -19.37 -26.06
CA ASP A 352 20.78 -19.60 -24.88
C ASP A 352 21.84 -18.48 -24.73
N ASP A 353 21.38 -17.23 -24.69
CA ASP A 353 22.22 -16.03 -24.58
C ASP A 353 21.67 -15.08 -23.49
N GLU A 354 22.22 -13.87 -23.40
CA GLU A 354 21.77 -12.86 -22.43
C GLU A 354 20.29 -12.46 -22.63
N LEU A 355 19.75 -12.61 -23.85
CA LEU A 355 18.34 -12.37 -24.12
C LEU A 355 17.47 -13.53 -23.59
N GLY A 356 17.97 -14.76 -23.70
CA GLY A 356 17.39 -15.93 -23.05
C GLY A 356 17.33 -15.79 -21.53
N GLU A 357 18.43 -15.39 -20.91
CA GLU A 357 18.51 -15.16 -19.46
C GLU A 357 17.57 -14.04 -19.01
N LEU A 358 17.50 -12.93 -19.75
CA LEU A 358 16.56 -11.84 -19.49
C LEU A 358 15.11 -12.31 -19.55
N VAL A 359 14.74 -13.09 -20.57
CA VAL A 359 13.39 -13.66 -20.73
C VAL A 359 13.06 -14.61 -19.57
N ALA A 360 14.02 -15.46 -19.16
CA ALA A 360 13.84 -16.40 -18.06
C ALA A 360 13.64 -15.66 -16.72
N ASN A 361 14.46 -14.66 -16.42
CA ASN A 361 14.32 -13.86 -15.19
C ASN A 361 13.02 -13.03 -15.19
N PHE A 362 12.61 -12.50 -16.34
CA PHE A 362 11.33 -11.80 -16.45
C PHE A 362 10.13 -12.75 -16.26
N ASN A 363 10.19 -13.98 -16.78
CA ASN A 363 9.16 -14.99 -16.53
C ASN A 363 9.03 -15.33 -15.03
N LYS A 364 10.14 -15.42 -14.28
CA LYS A 364 10.08 -15.62 -12.81
C LYS A 364 9.33 -14.49 -12.10
N VAL A 365 9.53 -13.24 -12.54
CA VAL A 365 8.75 -12.10 -12.01
C VAL A 365 7.27 -12.27 -12.30
N LEU A 366 6.91 -12.71 -13.52
CA LEU A 366 5.51 -13.01 -13.86
C LEU A 366 4.93 -14.17 -13.04
N ASP A 367 5.72 -15.20 -12.72
CA ASP A 367 5.31 -16.31 -11.85
C ASP A 367 4.95 -15.83 -10.45
N VAL A 368 5.79 -14.98 -9.85
CA VAL A 368 5.52 -14.37 -8.52
C VAL A 368 4.21 -13.58 -8.53
N PHE A 369 4.01 -12.71 -9.52
CA PHE A 369 2.77 -11.93 -9.60
C PHE A 369 1.53 -12.80 -9.86
N ASP A 370 1.66 -13.90 -10.61
CA ASP A 370 0.53 -14.79 -10.91
C ASP A 370 0.13 -15.64 -9.70
N GLU A 371 1.12 -16.14 -8.94
CA GLU A 371 0.90 -16.81 -7.65
C GLU A 371 0.10 -15.90 -6.70
N LEU A 372 0.56 -14.65 -6.52
CA LEU A 372 -0.10 -13.68 -5.65
C LEU A 372 -1.48 -13.25 -6.14
N ALA A 373 -1.66 -13.05 -7.46
CA ALA A 373 -2.97 -12.73 -8.01
C ALA A 373 -3.96 -13.91 -7.86
N THR A 374 -3.47 -15.13 -7.99
CA THR A 374 -4.26 -16.35 -7.73
C THR A 374 -4.64 -16.44 -6.26
N ALA A 375 -3.68 -16.24 -5.36
CA ALA A 375 -3.93 -16.22 -3.93
C ALA A 375 -4.97 -15.17 -3.54
N ALA A 376 -4.82 -13.94 -4.01
CA ALA A 376 -5.76 -12.84 -3.76
C ALA A 376 -7.17 -13.14 -4.28
N THR A 377 -7.29 -13.78 -5.44
CA THR A 377 -8.60 -14.18 -6.00
C THR A 377 -9.26 -15.24 -5.11
N THR A 378 -8.49 -16.23 -4.65
CA THR A 378 -8.98 -17.28 -3.75
C THR A 378 -9.40 -16.70 -2.40
N VAL A 379 -8.60 -15.79 -1.82
CA VAL A 379 -8.96 -15.03 -0.61
C VAL A 379 -10.24 -14.23 -0.80
N ALA A 380 -10.44 -13.58 -1.94
CA ALA A 380 -11.65 -12.81 -2.24
C ALA A 380 -12.91 -13.70 -2.31
N THR A 381 -12.76 -14.99 -2.62
CA THR A 381 -13.86 -15.97 -2.53
C THR A 381 -14.10 -16.50 -1.11
N GLY A 382 -13.29 -16.10 -0.13
CA GLY A 382 -13.39 -16.48 1.27
C GLY A 382 -12.46 -17.61 1.68
N ASP A 383 -11.66 -18.21 0.80
CA ASP A 383 -10.75 -19.28 1.20
C ASP A 383 -9.41 -18.70 1.67
N LEU A 384 -9.17 -18.71 2.98
CA LEU A 384 -7.96 -18.18 3.63
C LEU A 384 -6.90 -19.26 3.88
N ARG A 385 -7.13 -20.50 3.42
CA ARG A 385 -6.19 -21.64 3.52
C ARG A 385 -5.10 -21.62 2.45
N VAL A 386 -5.00 -20.53 1.69
CA VAL A 386 -4.04 -20.39 0.61
C VAL A 386 -2.63 -20.36 1.20
N ARG A 387 -1.73 -21.15 0.63
CA ARG A 387 -0.32 -21.17 0.99
C ARG A 387 0.52 -20.54 -0.12
N ILE A 388 1.42 -19.66 0.26
CA ILE A 388 2.40 -19.04 -0.63
C ILE A 388 3.76 -19.64 -0.27
N GLU A 389 4.33 -20.41 -1.19
CA GLU A 389 5.53 -21.23 -0.92
C GLU A 389 6.82 -20.44 -1.12
N GLN A 390 6.84 -19.50 -2.08
CA GLN A 390 8.07 -18.83 -2.45
C GLN A 390 8.51 -17.77 -1.41
N PRO A 391 9.83 -17.64 -1.15
CA PRO A 391 10.36 -16.58 -0.29
C PRO A 391 10.46 -15.24 -1.04
N GLY A 392 10.43 -14.14 -0.31
CA GLY A 392 10.58 -12.79 -0.84
C GLY A 392 9.69 -11.79 -0.11
N ASP A 393 10.13 -10.54 -0.03
CA ASP A 393 9.48 -9.51 0.78
C ASP A 393 7.96 -9.37 0.51
N LEU A 394 7.56 -9.50 -0.76
CA LEU A 394 6.15 -9.41 -1.15
C LEU A 394 5.34 -10.65 -0.72
N GLN A 395 5.92 -11.84 -0.87
CA GLN A 395 5.32 -13.10 -0.43
C GLN A 395 5.24 -13.16 1.09
N ASP A 396 6.28 -12.70 1.80
CA ASP A 396 6.32 -12.60 3.26
C ASP A 396 5.25 -11.64 3.79
N ALA A 397 5.10 -10.47 3.17
CA ALA A 397 4.03 -9.53 3.50
C ALA A 397 2.64 -10.14 3.28
N PHE A 398 2.43 -10.88 2.18
CA PHE A 398 1.15 -11.54 1.90
C PHE A 398 0.87 -12.69 2.89
N ARG A 399 1.88 -13.49 3.27
CA ARG A 399 1.75 -14.50 4.33
C ARG A 399 1.35 -13.88 5.66
N ALA A 400 1.99 -12.79 6.07
CA ALA A 400 1.64 -12.07 7.29
C ALA A 400 0.19 -11.54 7.24
N MET A 401 -0.24 -10.99 6.10
CA MET A 401 -1.63 -10.56 5.88
C MET A 401 -2.62 -11.73 6.00
N LEU A 402 -2.32 -12.89 5.40
CA LEU A 402 -3.16 -14.10 5.50
C LEU A 402 -3.26 -14.60 6.94
N ALA A 403 -2.14 -14.66 7.66
CA ALA A 403 -2.13 -15.09 9.06
C ALA A 403 -2.99 -14.16 9.93
N GLN A 404 -2.82 -12.84 9.76
CA GLN A 404 -3.61 -11.85 10.51
C GLN A 404 -5.10 -11.89 10.15
N LEU A 405 -5.46 -12.10 8.89
CA LEU A 405 -6.85 -12.26 8.47
C LEU A 405 -7.47 -13.53 9.06
N ASN A 406 -6.76 -14.67 9.03
CA ASN A 406 -7.21 -15.90 9.66
C ASN A 406 -7.45 -15.69 11.16
N GLU A 407 -6.50 -15.10 11.87
CA GLU A 407 -6.62 -14.83 13.31
C GLU A 407 -7.81 -13.92 13.62
N VAL A 408 -7.99 -12.81 12.88
CA VAL A 408 -9.11 -11.89 13.12
C VAL A 408 -10.45 -12.59 12.88
N VAL A 409 -10.59 -13.37 11.82
CA VAL A 409 -11.84 -14.09 11.53
C VAL A 409 -12.09 -15.19 12.58
N ALA A 410 -11.06 -15.91 13.02
CA ALA A 410 -11.15 -16.90 14.09
C ALA A 410 -11.63 -16.26 15.41
N ARG A 411 -10.98 -15.17 15.83
CA ARG A 411 -11.37 -14.41 17.04
C ARG A 411 -12.80 -13.88 16.95
N ILE A 412 -13.25 -13.38 15.79
CA ILE A 412 -14.64 -12.93 15.61
C ILE A 412 -15.60 -14.11 15.77
N ARG A 413 -15.27 -15.29 15.23
CA ARG A 413 -16.11 -16.49 15.36
C ARG A 413 -16.23 -16.94 16.82
N GLU A 414 -15.11 -17.01 17.53
CA GLU A 414 -15.08 -17.32 18.97
C GLU A 414 -15.89 -16.30 19.78
N THR A 415 -15.62 -15.01 19.61
CA THR A 415 -16.34 -13.93 20.30
C THR A 415 -17.84 -13.97 20.00
N SER A 416 -18.23 -14.36 18.78
CA SER A 416 -19.64 -14.50 18.41
C SER A 416 -20.32 -15.66 19.14
N LEU A 417 -19.63 -16.78 19.32
CA LEU A 417 -20.13 -17.92 20.10
C LEU A 417 -20.25 -17.56 21.59
N GLU A 418 -19.25 -16.90 22.15
CA GLU A 418 -19.30 -16.37 23.52
C GLU A 418 -20.46 -15.40 23.70
N LEU A 419 -20.66 -14.48 22.75
CA LEU A 419 -21.75 -13.52 22.77
C LEU A 419 -23.12 -14.20 22.69
N ALA A 420 -23.26 -15.23 21.85
CA ALA A 420 -24.48 -16.02 21.78
C ALA A 420 -24.76 -16.77 23.09
N SER A 421 -23.73 -17.35 23.72
CA SER A 421 -23.85 -18.02 25.01
C SER A 421 -24.27 -17.05 26.11
N ALA A 422 -23.57 -15.91 26.22
CA ALA A 422 -23.89 -14.87 27.19
C ALA A 422 -25.31 -14.32 26.99
N ALA A 423 -25.75 -14.14 25.74
CA ALA A 423 -27.12 -13.74 25.44
C ALA A 423 -28.16 -14.76 25.92
N MET A 424 -27.91 -16.06 25.74
CA MET A 424 -28.78 -17.13 26.24
C MET A 424 -28.83 -17.18 27.77
N GLU A 425 -27.69 -17.01 28.43
CA GLU A 425 -27.62 -16.93 29.89
C GLU A 425 -28.39 -15.72 30.44
N ILE A 426 -28.19 -14.53 29.86
CA ILE A 426 -28.95 -13.34 30.22
C ILE A 426 -30.46 -13.59 30.03
N GLN A 427 -30.85 -14.23 28.93
CA GLN A 427 -32.25 -14.53 28.67
C GLN A 427 -32.84 -15.48 29.73
N ALA A 428 -32.11 -16.52 30.14
CA ALA A 428 -32.51 -17.39 31.23
C ALA A 428 -32.64 -16.63 32.57
N LEU A 429 -31.67 -15.76 32.89
CA LEU A 429 -31.73 -14.90 34.08
C LEU A 429 -32.96 -13.97 34.04
N THR A 430 -33.29 -13.40 32.89
CA THR A 430 -34.46 -12.51 32.77
C THR A 430 -35.78 -13.26 33.00
N VAL A 431 -35.87 -14.55 32.68
CA VAL A 431 -37.04 -15.37 33.02
C VAL A 431 -37.16 -15.53 34.53
N GLN A 432 -36.07 -15.91 35.20
CA GLN A 432 -36.05 -16.03 36.66
C GLN A 432 -36.37 -14.70 37.36
N GLN A 433 -35.88 -13.60 36.80
CA GLN A 433 -36.14 -12.27 37.36
C GLN A 433 -37.59 -11.81 37.15
N ASP A 434 -38.24 -12.21 36.05
CA ASP A 434 -39.66 -11.95 35.82
C ASP A 434 -40.52 -12.73 36.81
N GLU A 435 -40.20 -14.00 37.08
CA GLU A 435 -40.85 -14.82 38.12
C GLU A 435 -40.68 -14.17 39.50
N ALA A 436 -39.46 -13.77 39.87
CA ALA A 436 -39.19 -13.10 41.14
C ALA A 436 -39.95 -11.76 41.27
N ALA A 437 -40.06 -10.98 40.18
CA ALA A 437 -40.83 -9.75 40.18
C ALA A 437 -42.34 -10.01 40.39
N GLN A 438 -42.88 -11.08 39.82
CA GLN A 438 -44.28 -11.50 40.03
C GLN A 438 -44.53 -11.93 41.49
N GLU A 439 -43.62 -12.70 42.09
CA GLU A 439 -43.69 -13.09 43.51
C GLU A 439 -43.59 -11.87 44.44
N GLN A 440 -42.69 -10.94 44.14
CA GLN A 440 -42.59 -9.67 44.87
C GLN A 440 -43.87 -8.84 44.75
N ALA A 441 -44.46 -8.75 43.55
CA ALA A 441 -45.71 -8.04 43.35
C ALA A 441 -46.87 -8.66 44.13
N ALA A 442 -46.92 -9.99 44.24
CA ALA A 442 -47.88 -10.70 45.08
C ALA A 442 -47.65 -10.40 46.58
N SER A 443 -46.40 -10.44 47.02
CA SER A 443 -46.02 -10.15 48.41
C SER A 443 -46.36 -8.71 48.80
N VAL A 444 -46.07 -7.74 47.94
CA VAL A 444 -46.42 -6.33 48.16
C VAL A 444 -47.93 -6.15 48.25
N ARG A 445 -48.73 -6.80 47.39
CA ARG A 445 -50.20 -6.76 47.50
C ARG A 445 -50.69 -7.31 48.84
N GLN A 446 -50.12 -8.41 49.32
CA GLN A 446 -50.49 -9.01 50.60
C GLN A 446 -50.11 -8.11 51.79
N VAL A 447 -48.91 -7.53 51.78
CA VAL A 447 -48.46 -6.61 52.84
C VAL A 447 -49.30 -5.33 52.83
N SER A 448 -49.57 -4.75 51.67
CA SER A 448 -50.47 -3.58 51.54
C SER A 448 -51.86 -3.86 52.11
N ALA A 449 -52.44 -5.04 51.85
CA ALA A 449 -53.71 -5.44 52.44
C ALA A 449 -53.62 -5.55 53.98
N SER A 450 -52.51 -6.09 54.49
CA SER A 450 -52.26 -6.20 55.94
C SER A 450 -52.12 -4.83 56.61
N VAL A 451 -51.42 -3.89 55.96
CA VAL A 451 -51.28 -2.51 56.41
C VAL A 451 -52.64 -1.80 56.42
N SER A 452 -53.46 -1.99 55.38
CA SER A 452 -54.82 -1.44 55.34
C SER A 452 -55.70 -1.99 56.47
N ASN A 453 -55.59 -3.28 56.79
CA ASN A 453 -56.32 -3.88 57.90
C ASN A 453 -55.83 -3.36 59.26
N LEU A 454 -54.52 -3.13 59.42
CA LEU A 454 -53.96 -2.50 60.61
C LEU A 454 -54.45 -1.07 60.81
N ALA A 455 -54.58 -0.30 59.73
CA ALA A 455 -55.11 1.06 59.78
C ALA A 455 -56.57 1.08 60.27
N ALA A 456 -57.40 0.18 59.72
CA ALA A 456 -58.79 0.03 60.16
C ALA A 456 -58.89 -0.41 61.63
N ALA A 457 -58.08 -1.39 62.05
CA ALA A 457 -58.04 -1.84 63.43
C ALA A 457 -57.59 -0.73 64.40
N ALA A 458 -56.63 0.10 64.00
CA ALA A 458 -56.20 1.25 64.79
C ALA A 458 -57.34 2.28 64.96
N ASP A 459 -58.11 2.58 63.91
CA ASP A 459 -59.28 3.48 64.02
C ASP A 459 -60.33 2.93 65.00
N ASP A 460 -60.65 1.63 64.90
CA ASP A 460 -61.61 0.98 65.78
C ASP A 460 -61.16 0.96 67.25
N ILE A 461 -59.87 0.72 67.51
CA ILE A 461 -59.30 0.77 68.86
C ILE A 461 -59.35 2.20 69.41
N ALA A 462 -58.99 3.21 68.59
CA ALA A 462 -59.02 4.61 69.01
C ALA A 462 -60.44 5.05 69.38
N ARG A 463 -61.44 4.66 68.57
CA ARG A 463 -62.85 4.92 68.85
C ARG A 463 -63.32 4.24 70.13
N SER A 464 -62.97 2.96 70.30
CA SER A 464 -63.33 2.18 71.49
C SER A 464 -62.71 2.78 72.76
N ALA A 465 -61.44 3.17 72.71
CA ALA A 465 -60.76 3.85 73.82
C ALA A 465 -61.42 5.20 74.16
N GLY A 466 -61.86 5.96 73.15
CA GLY A 466 -62.62 7.20 73.35
C GLY A 466 -63.96 6.97 74.08
N ILE A 467 -64.69 5.92 73.71
CA ILE A 467 -65.94 5.54 74.40
C ILE A 467 -65.68 5.13 75.85
N VAL A 468 -64.64 4.31 76.09
CA VAL A 468 -64.25 3.91 77.46
C VAL A 468 -63.87 5.12 78.31
N LEU A 469 -63.12 6.07 77.74
CA LEU A 469 -62.74 7.29 78.43
C LEU A 469 -63.97 8.12 78.81
N SER A 470 -64.90 8.32 77.88
CA SER A 470 -66.15 9.07 78.14
C SER A 470 -67.00 8.40 79.24
N ASN A 471 -67.12 7.07 79.20
CA ASN A 471 -67.85 6.32 80.23
C ASN A 471 -67.16 6.41 81.60
N ALA A 472 -65.82 6.38 81.64
CA ALA A 472 -65.07 6.55 82.87
C ALA A 472 -65.23 7.96 83.45
N GLU A 473 -65.19 9.01 82.63
CA GLU A 473 -65.42 10.39 83.07
C GLU A 473 -66.84 10.56 83.65
N GLN A 474 -67.86 10.00 83.00
CA GLN A 474 -69.24 10.01 83.54
C GLN A 474 -69.39 9.22 84.84
N ALA A 475 -68.74 8.06 84.95
CA ALA A 475 -68.72 7.26 86.17
C ALA A 475 -68.01 7.99 87.32
N TYR A 476 -67.00 8.80 87.01
CA TYR A 476 -66.27 9.60 87.98
C TYR A 476 -67.17 10.70 88.56
N GLU A 477 -67.90 11.43 87.72
CA GLU A 477 -68.89 12.43 88.17
C GLU A 477 -69.97 11.79 89.06
N THR A 478 -70.44 10.60 88.68
CA THR A 478 -71.45 9.87 89.44
C THR A 478 -70.93 9.41 90.81
N THR A 479 -69.69 8.92 90.87
CA THR A 479 -69.07 8.49 92.14
C THR A 479 -68.72 9.68 93.04
N ASP A 480 -68.34 10.83 92.48
CA ASP A 480 -68.11 12.07 93.24
C ASP A 480 -69.40 12.58 93.88
N ALA A 481 -70.50 12.58 93.13
CA ALA A 481 -71.82 12.91 93.66
C ALA A 481 -72.29 11.92 94.75
N LEU A 482 -72.00 10.62 94.60
CA LEU A 482 -72.32 9.62 95.64
C LEU A 482 -71.55 9.84 96.93
N VAL A 483 -70.27 10.22 96.86
CA VAL A 483 -69.47 10.57 98.05
C VAL A 483 -70.09 11.74 98.80
N GLU A 484 -70.50 12.79 98.08
CA GLU A 484 -71.16 13.96 98.67
C GLU A 484 -72.48 13.56 99.36
N LYS A 485 -73.31 12.75 98.69
CA LYS A 485 -74.58 12.25 99.26
C LYS A 485 -74.38 11.35 100.48
N SER A 486 -73.35 10.51 100.49
CA SER A 486 -73.03 9.66 101.65
C SER A 486 -72.57 10.50 102.85
N SER A 487 -71.79 11.56 102.60
CA SER A 487 -71.38 12.49 103.66
C SER A 487 -72.57 13.27 104.24
N GLU A 488 -73.52 13.68 103.42
CA GLU A 488 -74.74 14.34 103.87
C GLU A 488 -75.61 13.38 104.70
N LEU A 489 -75.75 12.12 104.26
CA LEU A 489 -76.47 11.09 105.01
C LEU A 489 -75.84 10.85 106.39
N ASP A 490 -74.51 10.72 106.47
CA ASP A 490 -73.81 10.52 107.75
C ASP A 490 -74.07 11.67 108.73
N ARG A 491 -74.04 12.92 108.23
CA ARG A 491 -74.34 14.12 109.01
C ARG A 491 -75.80 14.13 109.52
N GLN A 492 -76.76 13.74 108.68
CA GLN A 492 -78.17 13.63 109.05
C GLN A 492 -78.40 12.55 110.10
N VAL A 493 -77.78 11.38 109.92
CA VAL A 493 -77.89 10.24 110.85
C VAL A 493 -77.24 10.56 112.20
N SER A 494 -76.10 11.26 112.22
CA SER A 494 -75.47 11.76 113.45
C SER A 494 -76.40 12.71 114.22
N SER A 495 -77.05 13.65 113.52
CA SER A 495 -78.02 14.58 114.13
C SER A 495 -79.21 13.85 114.77
N ILE A 496 -79.70 12.77 114.14
CA ILE A 496 -80.73 11.89 114.73
C ILE A 496 -80.19 11.22 116.00
N GLY A 497 -78.93 10.77 115.99
CA GLY A 497 -78.26 10.21 117.17
C GLY A 497 -78.23 11.18 118.36
N ASP A 498 -77.94 12.46 118.11
CA ASP A 498 -77.94 13.51 119.12
C ASP A 498 -79.35 13.76 119.69
N LEU A 499 -80.37 13.81 118.82
CA LEU A 499 -81.78 13.92 119.23
C LEU A 499 -82.22 12.73 120.10
N LEU A 500 -81.83 11.51 119.75
CA LEU A 500 -82.10 10.32 120.56
C LEU A 500 -81.40 10.37 121.92
N GLY A 501 -80.19 10.96 121.99
CA GLY A 501 -79.51 11.27 123.25
C GLY A 501 -80.35 12.16 124.16
N LEU A 502 -80.87 13.26 123.61
CA LEU A 502 -81.76 14.18 124.33
C LEU A 502 -83.06 13.51 124.77
N ILE A 503 -83.70 12.69 123.92
CA ILE A 503 -84.94 11.98 124.28
C ILE A 503 -84.69 10.99 125.42
N ARG A 504 -83.55 10.28 125.42
CA ARG A 504 -83.16 9.41 126.54
C ARG A 504 -83.01 10.21 127.83
N GLU A 505 -82.31 11.35 127.76
CA GLU A 505 -82.14 12.22 128.93
C GLU A 505 -83.49 12.71 129.48
N ILE A 506 -84.44 13.07 128.61
CA ILE A 506 -85.80 13.44 129.01
C ILE A 506 -86.52 12.25 129.65
N ALA A 507 -86.39 11.04 129.08
CA ALA A 507 -86.99 9.83 129.63
C ALA A 507 -86.41 9.47 131.01
N ASP A 508 -85.09 9.50 131.17
CA ASP A 508 -84.40 9.25 132.45
C ASP A 508 -84.82 10.29 133.52
N ARG A 509 -84.90 11.57 133.15
CA ARG A 509 -85.42 12.62 134.04
C ARG A 509 -86.89 12.39 134.40
N SER A 510 -87.69 11.93 133.45
CA SER A 510 -89.12 11.62 133.67
C SER A 510 -89.30 10.41 134.57
N ASP A 511 -88.44 9.39 134.44
CA ASP A 511 -88.39 8.21 135.31
C ASP A 511 -88.04 8.60 136.76
N LEU A 512 -87.03 9.46 136.94
CA LEU A 512 -86.66 10.01 138.25
C LEU A 512 -87.77 10.88 138.86
N LEU A 513 -88.44 11.70 138.04
CA LEU A 513 -89.61 12.48 138.47
C LEU A 513 -90.76 11.56 138.90
N ALA A 514 -91.02 10.50 138.15
CA ALA A 514 -92.04 9.50 138.45
C ALA A 514 -91.71 8.68 139.71
N LEU A 515 -90.43 8.34 139.93
CA LEU A 515 -89.95 7.70 141.15
C LEU A 515 -90.17 8.59 142.37
N ASN A 516 -89.78 9.88 142.27
CA ASN A 516 -90.02 10.87 143.32
C ASN A 516 -91.51 11.06 143.59
N GLY A 517 -92.35 11.12 142.54
CA GLY A 517 -93.80 11.21 142.66
C GLY A 517 -94.42 9.99 143.32
N SER A 518 -93.92 8.78 143.03
CA SER A 518 -94.36 7.54 143.68
C SER A 518 -94.00 7.52 145.17
N LEU A 519 -92.80 8.01 145.52
CA LEU A 519 -92.34 8.09 146.90
C LEU A 519 -93.17 9.07 147.74
N GLU A 520 -93.48 10.25 147.20
CA GLU A 520 -94.30 11.26 147.89
C GLU A 520 -95.77 10.82 147.99
N ALA A 521 -96.28 10.09 146.99
CA ALA A 521 -97.62 9.50 147.05
C ALA A 521 -97.76 8.44 148.16
N VAL A 522 -96.71 7.64 148.42
CA VAL A 522 -96.66 6.71 149.57
C VAL A 522 -96.64 7.46 150.90
N ARG A 523 -96.00 8.63 150.94
CA ARG A 523 -95.87 9.48 152.15
C ARG A 523 -97.18 10.15 152.56
N VAL A 524 -98.06 10.51 151.61
CA VAL A 524 -99.35 11.20 151.86
C VAL A 524 -100.51 10.22 152.16
N GLY A 525 -100.26 8.90 152.11
CA GLY A 525 -101.24 7.88 152.53
C GLY A 525 -102.46 7.77 151.60
N GLU A 526 -103.68 7.67 152.15
CA GLU A 526 -104.89 7.40 151.35
C GLU A 526 -105.21 8.47 150.30
N ALA A 527 -104.88 9.75 150.56
CA ALA A 527 -105.11 10.84 149.61
C ALA A 527 -104.16 10.80 148.38
N GLY A 528 -103.06 10.02 148.45
CA GLY A 528 -102.05 9.90 147.40
C GLY A 528 -102.28 8.78 146.38
N ARG A 529 -103.29 7.89 146.55
CA ARG A 529 -103.47 6.69 145.71
C ARG A 529 -103.61 6.99 144.20
N GLY A 530 -104.33 8.06 143.83
CA GLY A 530 -104.47 8.48 142.44
C GLY A 530 -103.15 8.99 141.83
N PHE A 531 -102.35 9.69 142.64
CA PHE A 531 -101.01 10.16 142.24
C PHE A 531 -100.01 9.02 142.10
N ALA A 532 -100.05 8.01 142.98
CA ALA A 532 -99.19 6.82 142.88
C ALA A 532 -99.43 6.03 141.59
N LEU A 533 -100.69 5.92 141.14
CA LEU A 533 -101.05 5.28 139.88
C LEU A 533 -100.50 6.05 138.67
N VAL A 534 -100.67 7.37 138.65
CA VAL A 534 -100.14 8.23 137.58
C VAL A 534 -98.60 8.17 137.56
N ALA A 535 -97.95 8.19 138.72
CA ALA A 535 -96.50 8.09 138.82
C ALA A 535 -95.98 6.72 138.34
N THR A 536 -96.67 5.61 138.65
CA THR A 536 -96.33 4.28 138.13
C THR A 536 -96.49 4.20 136.61
N GLU A 537 -97.55 4.79 136.05
CA GLU A 537 -97.77 4.82 134.60
C GLU A 537 -96.76 5.72 133.88
N MET A 538 -96.38 6.86 134.47
CA MET A 538 -95.31 7.74 133.96
C MET A 538 -93.95 7.02 133.97
N ARG A 539 -93.64 6.28 135.03
CA ARG A 539 -92.42 5.45 135.12
C ARG A 539 -92.41 4.39 134.02
N ARG A 540 -93.50 3.65 133.85
CA ARG A 540 -93.66 2.62 132.81
C ARG A 540 -93.55 3.22 131.40
N LEU A 541 -94.07 4.44 131.20
CA LEU A 541 -93.91 5.18 129.94
C LEU A 541 -92.45 5.57 129.70
N ALA A 542 -91.75 6.09 130.71
CA ALA A 542 -90.33 6.46 130.62
C ALA A 542 -89.43 5.24 130.34
N GLU A 543 -89.66 4.10 130.99
CA GLU A 543 -88.97 2.83 130.72
C GLU A 543 -89.23 2.35 129.27
N ARG A 544 -90.47 2.47 128.79
CA ARG A 544 -90.83 2.12 127.40
C ARG A 544 -90.20 3.07 126.36
N VAL A 545 -90.14 4.37 126.66
CA VAL A 545 -89.46 5.36 125.80
C VAL A 545 -87.96 5.04 125.74
N THR A 546 -87.33 4.76 126.88
CA THR A 546 -85.90 4.42 126.95
C THR A 546 -85.58 3.16 126.15
N GLY A 547 -86.38 2.09 126.30
CA GLY A 547 -86.22 0.87 125.52
C GLY A 547 -86.41 1.09 124.01
N THR A 548 -87.34 1.97 123.61
CA THR A 548 -87.55 2.33 122.20
C THR A 548 -86.38 3.15 121.66
N VAL A 549 -85.86 4.11 122.44
CA VAL A 549 -84.70 4.92 122.07
C VAL A 549 -83.46 4.03 121.90
N ASP A 550 -83.27 3.02 122.75
CA ASP A 550 -82.16 2.07 122.64
C ASP A 550 -82.28 1.20 121.37
N ASP A 551 -83.48 0.72 121.01
CA ASP A 551 -83.69 0.01 119.74
C ASP A 551 -83.39 0.91 118.52
N VAL A 552 -83.90 2.15 118.53
CA VAL A 552 -83.64 3.11 117.42
C VAL A 552 -82.16 3.48 117.36
N ARG A 553 -81.47 3.67 118.49
CA ARG A 553 -80.02 3.92 118.54
C ARG A 553 -79.24 2.74 117.96
N GLY A 554 -79.64 1.51 118.25
CA GLY A 554 -79.08 0.30 117.63
C GLY A 554 -79.22 0.31 116.11
N ARG A 555 -80.40 0.68 115.59
CA ARG A 555 -80.65 0.83 114.14
C ARG A 555 -79.83 1.95 113.51
N ILE A 556 -79.69 3.09 114.19
CA ILE A 556 -78.85 4.20 113.73
C ILE A 556 -77.39 3.77 113.62
N THR A 557 -76.87 3.03 114.60
CA THR A 557 -75.51 2.48 114.57
C THR A 557 -75.32 1.53 113.38
N GLN A 558 -76.32 0.70 113.06
CA GLN A 558 -76.29 -0.15 111.86
C GLN A 558 -76.31 0.66 110.56
N ILE A 559 -77.12 1.73 110.47
CA ILE A 559 -77.17 2.62 109.31
C ILE A 559 -75.83 3.33 109.12
N GLN A 560 -75.18 3.82 110.19
CA GLN A 560 -73.85 4.41 110.12
C GLN A 560 -72.80 3.41 109.65
N GLY A 561 -72.82 2.18 110.18
CA GLY A 561 -71.92 1.11 109.72
C GLY A 561 -72.12 0.77 108.24
N ALA A 562 -73.37 0.67 107.77
CA ALA A 562 -73.69 0.45 106.36
C ALA A 562 -73.28 1.64 105.48
N GLY A 563 -73.46 2.88 105.95
CA GLY A 563 -73.06 4.11 105.27
C GLY A 563 -71.54 4.23 105.12
N ALA A 564 -70.78 3.88 106.16
CA ALA A 564 -69.32 3.84 106.11
C ALA A 564 -68.81 2.80 105.09
N GLY A 565 -69.41 1.59 105.10
CA GLY A 565 -69.07 0.56 104.11
C GLY A 565 -69.42 0.97 102.67
N ALA A 566 -70.55 1.66 102.47
CA ALA A 566 -70.92 2.21 101.16
C ALA A 566 -69.96 3.32 100.70
N LEU A 567 -69.48 4.17 101.61
CA LEU A 567 -68.50 5.21 101.30
C LEU A 567 -67.15 4.61 100.90
N GLU A 568 -66.66 3.61 101.64
CA GLU A 568 -65.42 2.90 101.31
C GLU A 568 -65.51 2.23 99.92
N ALA A 569 -66.62 1.54 99.63
CA ALA A 569 -66.87 0.95 98.31
C ALA A 569 -66.94 2.01 97.18
N THR A 570 -67.51 3.19 97.46
CA THR A 570 -67.59 4.29 96.50
C THR A 570 -66.21 4.90 96.24
N GLN A 571 -65.37 5.07 97.26
CA GLN A 571 -64.00 5.55 97.12
C GLN A 571 -63.13 4.56 96.34
N ALA A 572 -63.26 3.26 96.61
CA ALA A 572 -62.59 2.22 95.83
C ALA A 572 -63.04 2.25 94.35
N SER A 573 -64.34 2.44 94.10
CA SER A 573 -64.89 2.58 92.75
C SER A 573 -64.34 3.81 92.03
N ARG A 574 -64.22 4.94 92.72
CA ARG A 574 -63.63 6.18 92.17
C ARG A 574 -62.19 5.96 91.70
N ALA A 575 -61.37 5.28 92.51
CA ALA A 575 -59.99 4.96 92.15
C ALA A 575 -59.91 4.05 90.91
N LEU A 576 -60.78 3.02 90.82
CA LEU A 576 -60.87 2.15 89.64
C LEU A 576 -61.28 2.91 88.39
N VAL A 577 -62.22 3.84 88.51
CA VAL A 577 -62.68 4.68 87.41
C VAL A 577 -61.55 5.60 86.91
N GLN A 578 -60.79 6.22 87.82
CA GLN A 578 -59.60 7.01 87.43
C GLN A 578 -58.57 6.17 86.69
N GLY A 579 -58.23 4.98 87.21
CA GLY A 579 -57.31 4.07 86.54
C GLY A 579 -57.81 3.64 85.14
N THR A 580 -59.12 3.46 84.99
CA THR A 580 -59.74 3.15 83.70
C THR A 580 -59.62 4.31 82.71
N ALA A 581 -59.84 5.55 83.15
CA ALA A 581 -59.67 6.74 82.33
C ALA A 581 -58.21 6.95 81.89
N GLU A 582 -57.26 6.74 82.80
CA GLU A 582 -55.83 6.81 82.49
C GLU A 582 -55.40 5.75 81.48
N ALA A 583 -55.84 4.50 81.65
CA ALA A 583 -55.60 3.42 80.70
C ALA A 583 -56.17 3.74 79.31
N ALA A 584 -57.40 4.26 79.25
CA ALA A 584 -58.03 4.64 77.99
C ALA A 584 -57.29 5.79 77.27
N ARG A 585 -56.77 6.77 78.01
CA ARG A 585 -55.92 7.84 77.45
C ARG A 585 -54.60 7.29 76.93
N ALA A 586 -53.97 6.38 77.67
CA ALA A 586 -52.72 5.73 77.25
C ALA A 586 -52.92 4.92 75.95
N ILE A 587 -53.99 4.13 75.87
CA ILE A 587 -54.36 3.39 74.65
C ILE A 587 -54.58 4.36 73.50
N SER A 588 -55.38 5.41 73.68
CA SER A 588 -55.65 6.41 72.63
C SER A 588 -54.37 7.08 72.10
N LYS A 589 -53.38 7.33 72.98
CA LYS A 589 -52.08 7.87 72.58
C LYS A 589 -51.29 6.88 71.73
N VAL A 590 -51.11 5.64 72.23
CA VAL A 590 -50.36 4.58 71.52
C VAL A 590 -51.01 4.27 70.18
N THR A 591 -52.34 4.17 70.12
CA THR A 591 -53.07 3.91 68.88
C THR A 591 -52.89 5.04 67.87
N ARG A 592 -52.82 6.30 68.31
CA ARG A 592 -52.54 7.43 67.40
C ARG A 592 -51.13 7.35 66.81
N GLU A 593 -50.13 7.01 67.63
CA GLU A 593 -48.76 6.78 67.16
C GLU A 593 -48.72 5.61 66.16
N GLN A 594 -49.47 4.53 66.44
CA GLN A 594 -49.61 3.39 65.53
C GLN A 594 -50.29 3.78 64.21
N SER A 595 -51.33 4.63 64.21
CA SER A 595 -51.97 5.12 62.98
C SER A 595 -50.97 5.87 62.09
N ILE A 596 -50.16 6.76 62.67
CA ILE A 596 -49.11 7.49 61.94
C ILE A 596 -48.11 6.51 61.32
N GLY A 597 -47.61 5.55 62.11
CA GLY A 597 -46.67 4.53 61.60
C GLY A 597 -47.29 3.64 60.52
N THR A 598 -48.60 3.41 60.57
CA THR A 598 -49.31 2.63 59.55
C THR A 598 -49.50 3.43 58.25
N GLU A 599 -49.76 4.74 58.33
CA GLU A 599 -49.80 5.63 57.17
C GLU A 599 -48.42 5.70 56.48
N GLU A 600 -47.35 5.83 57.25
CA GLU A 600 -45.97 5.79 56.73
C GLU A 600 -45.66 4.44 56.06
N ALA A 601 -46.04 3.33 56.70
CA ALA A 601 -45.88 2.00 56.11
C ALA A 601 -46.66 1.85 54.81
N SER A 602 -47.88 2.39 54.73
CA SER A 602 -48.69 2.42 53.51
C SER A 602 -48.02 3.21 52.39
N GLY A 603 -47.48 4.40 52.70
CA GLY A 603 -46.68 5.19 51.76
C GLY A 603 -45.44 4.44 51.27
N GLY A 604 -44.74 3.75 52.19
CA GLY A 604 -43.61 2.89 51.86
C GLY A 604 -43.98 1.74 50.91
N MET A 605 -45.13 1.10 51.12
CA MET A 605 -45.59 0.03 50.22
C MET A 605 -45.89 0.52 48.80
N VAL A 606 -46.38 1.75 48.63
CA VAL A 606 -46.55 2.37 47.30
C VAL A 606 -45.20 2.53 46.59
N ALA A 607 -44.17 3.00 47.31
CA ALA A 607 -42.83 3.13 46.75
C ALA A 607 -42.20 1.77 46.38
N VAL A 608 -42.41 0.74 47.22
CA VAL A 608 -41.97 -0.63 46.90
C VAL A 608 -42.70 -1.15 45.66
N ALA A 609 -44.01 -0.96 45.54
CA ALA A 609 -44.78 -1.36 44.36
C ALA A 609 -44.26 -0.70 43.08
N GLN A 610 -43.92 0.59 43.13
CA GLN A 610 -43.31 1.30 42.00
C GLN A 610 -41.96 0.70 41.61
N THR A 611 -41.15 0.33 42.60
CA THR A 611 -39.83 -0.30 42.37
C THR A 611 -39.96 -1.66 41.72
N VAL A 612 -40.93 -2.49 42.15
CA VAL A 612 -41.22 -3.79 41.53
C VAL A 612 -41.66 -3.62 40.08
N ASN A 613 -42.53 -2.65 39.78
CA ASN A 613 -42.95 -2.35 38.41
C ASN A 613 -41.77 -1.88 37.53
N ALA A 614 -40.90 -1.03 38.07
CA ALA A 614 -39.69 -0.59 37.37
C ALA A 614 -38.73 -1.76 37.11
N ALA A 615 -38.58 -2.68 38.06
CA ALA A 615 -37.79 -3.89 37.89
C ALA A 615 -38.34 -4.81 36.78
N ALA A 616 -39.66 -4.98 36.70
CA ALA A 616 -40.30 -5.74 35.62
C ALA A 616 -40.06 -5.09 34.25
N ALA A 617 -40.19 -3.76 34.16
CA ALA A 617 -39.91 -3.02 32.93
C ALA A 617 -38.43 -3.16 32.50
N ALA A 618 -37.50 -3.00 33.44
CA ALA A 618 -36.07 -3.17 33.20
C ALA A 618 -35.72 -4.61 32.76
N THR A 619 -36.36 -5.61 33.36
CA THR A 619 -36.21 -7.02 32.98
C THR A 619 -36.68 -7.24 31.53
N SER A 620 -37.81 -6.64 31.13
CA SER A 620 -38.28 -6.72 29.75
C SER A 620 -37.34 -6.04 28.75
N GLN A 621 -36.75 -4.90 29.11
CA GLN A 621 -35.76 -4.23 28.27
C GLN A 621 -34.47 -5.05 28.15
N THR A 622 -34.02 -5.66 29.24
CA THR A 622 -32.84 -6.54 29.27
C THR A 622 -33.07 -7.77 28.39
N ARG A 623 -34.27 -8.37 28.43
CA ARG A 623 -34.65 -9.48 27.56
C ARG A 623 -34.58 -9.10 26.08
N ALA A 624 -35.07 -7.92 25.72
CA ALA A 624 -34.99 -7.42 24.34
C ALA A 624 -33.55 -7.16 23.90
N ALA A 625 -32.70 -6.64 24.80
CA ALA A 625 -31.29 -6.44 24.52
C ALA A 625 -30.54 -7.77 24.31
N ALA A 626 -30.81 -8.78 25.16
CA ALA A 626 -30.24 -10.11 25.03
C ALA A 626 -30.60 -10.77 23.68
N GLU A 627 -31.87 -10.65 23.26
CA GLU A 627 -32.29 -11.12 21.94
C GLU A 627 -31.56 -10.38 20.80
N GLY A 628 -31.37 -9.06 20.94
CA GLY A 628 -30.55 -8.27 20.01
C GLY A 628 -29.11 -8.77 19.91
N LEU A 629 -28.46 -9.07 21.05
CA LEU A 629 -27.11 -9.63 21.09
C LEU A 629 -27.05 -10.99 20.38
N ARG A 630 -28.03 -11.86 20.62
CA ARG A 630 -28.14 -13.17 19.96
C ARG A 630 -28.25 -13.03 18.43
N VAL A 631 -29.06 -12.08 17.95
CA VAL A 631 -29.19 -11.77 16.51
C VAL A 631 -27.87 -11.27 15.94
N HIS A 632 -27.17 -10.38 16.64
CA HIS A 632 -25.86 -9.87 16.21
C HIS A 632 -24.78 -10.96 16.18
N ALA A 633 -24.73 -11.81 17.20
CA ALA A 633 -23.84 -12.98 17.25
C ALA A 633 -24.06 -13.91 16.05
N THR A 634 -25.32 -14.25 15.76
CA THR A 634 -25.69 -15.08 14.60
C THR A 634 -25.32 -14.41 13.28
N ALA A 635 -25.47 -13.08 13.19
CA ALA A 635 -25.09 -12.32 12.01
C ALA A 635 -23.58 -12.32 11.78
N LEU A 636 -22.78 -12.18 12.84
CA LEU A 636 -21.32 -12.26 12.79
C LEU A 636 -20.85 -13.68 12.42
N GLU A 637 -21.47 -14.72 12.98
CA GLU A 637 -21.22 -16.11 12.60
C GLU A 637 -21.51 -16.35 11.12
N ARG A 638 -22.61 -15.81 10.58
CA ARG A 638 -22.94 -15.91 9.15
C ARG A 638 -21.99 -15.12 8.25
N LEU A 639 -21.41 -14.03 8.73
CA LEU A 639 -20.41 -13.26 7.99
C LEU A 639 -19.07 -13.99 7.96
N THR A 640 -18.66 -14.56 9.09
CA THR A 640 -17.38 -15.27 9.24
C THR A 640 -17.40 -16.68 8.65
N SER A 641 -18.53 -17.38 8.67
CA SER A 641 -18.68 -18.74 8.09
C SER A 641 -18.51 -18.81 6.57
N ARG A 642 -18.52 -17.67 5.86
CA ARG A 642 -18.13 -17.63 4.44
C ARG A 642 -16.63 -17.83 4.25
N PHE A 643 -15.84 -17.54 5.29
CA PHE A 643 -14.41 -17.70 5.26
C PHE A 643 -14.02 -19.12 5.69
N ARG A 644 -13.13 -19.76 4.93
CA ARG A 644 -12.52 -21.03 5.28
C ARG A 644 -11.16 -20.74 5.91
N LEU A 645 -11.01 -21.11 7.17
CA LEU A 645 -9.81 -20.90 7.96
C LEU A 645 -8.82 -22.05 7.79
N ASP A 646 -7.54 -21.78 7.99
CA ASP A 646 -6.51 -22.82 8.08
C ASP A 646 -6.72 -23.69 9.32
N ASP A 647 -6.54 -24.99 9.17
CA ASP A 647 -6.82 -25.97 10.23
C ASP A 647 -5.87 -25.77 11.42
N ASP A 648 -4.64 -25.31 11.17
CA ASP A 648 -3.63 -25.00 12.20
C ASP A 648 -4.04 -23.84 13.14
N VAL A 649 -4.97 -22.97 12.72
CA VAL A 649 -5.48 -21.84 13.54
C VAL A 649 -6.71 -22.25 14.36
N LEU A 650 -7.36 -23.35 14.00
CA LEU A 650 -8.51 -23.88 14.74
C LEU A 650 -8.10 -24.74 15.95
N ASP A 651 -6.88 -25.27 15.93
CA ASP A 651 -6.31 -26.12 17.00
C ASP A 651 -5.44 -25.34 18.02
N SER A 652 -5.18 -24.05 17.77
CA SER A 652 -4.47 -23.12 18.66
C SER A 652 -5.43 -22.28 19.49
#